data_AF-A0A3S6N4C5-F1
#
_entry.id   AF-A0A3S6N4C5-F1
#
_cell.length_a   1.000
_cell.length_b   1.000
_cell.length_c   1.000
_cell.angle_alpha   90.00
_cell.angle_beta   90.00
_cell.angle_gamma   90.00
#
_symmetry.space_group_name_H-M   'P 1'
#
loop_
_entity.id
_entity.type
_entity.pdbx_description
1 polymer ?
#
loop_
_entity_poly.entity_id
_entity_poly.type
_entity_poly.pdbx_seq_one_letter_code
_entity_poly.pdbx_strand_id
1 'polypeptide(L)'
;MATESCPPSGLNGKYYAGLNGECTRQSSFFQGHAVLNQGVGYSVILGFGAFFAVFTSFLVWLERRYVGSRHTSEWFNTAGRNVKTGLIASVIVSQWTWAATILQSSNVAWEYGVSGPFWYASGATIQVLLFGIIAIEIKRKAPYAHTVCEIVRARWGFAAHVVFLAFCFLTNIIVTAMLLLGGSAVVNALTGVNIYAASFLIPLGVVVYTIAGGLKATFLASYIHSVIVHIVLVIFVYLVYTSSTELGSPKIVYEKILMVASKTRNCTEPLSHDGQACGPVSGNHGGSYLTMLSSGGLVFGIINVVGNFGTVFVDNGYWVSAIAARPSSTHKGYLLGGLVWFAVPFSLATSLGLGALALDLPLTASEASRGLVPPATAIALMGKGGAVLLLTMLFMAVTSAGSSELIAVSSLCTYDIYRTYVNPKANGKQILKVSRAVVLVFGCLMGVLAVVLNKAGISLGWMYLAMGVLIGSAVMPIAFLLLWRKANAVGAIAGTIGGCILGITTWLSVTSIEYGRVNLDTTGRNAPMLAGNLVSILTGGLIHAVCSFFRPQNYDWESTKCITMVEMDKTDLPAEEFKEERLRRAKIWIVKWGLGFTAVIVVLWPILSLPAKVFSSGYFTFWAVISIAWGSIASLVIIILPLIESRETIGMVLLGMLTNDSVVERLEEINSRLRALMQALPEAERLYLLEKGRIKKEEAMDATNDDNANPNHV
;
A
#
# COMPACT_ATOMS: atom_id res chain seq x y z
N MET A 1 -32.71 41.93 18.03
CA MET A 1 -31.93 40.87 17.36
C MET A 1 -30.48 41.30 17.36
N ALA A 2 -29.65 40.71 18.23
CA ALA A 2 -28.22 40.95 18.19
C ALA A 2 -27.70 40.31 16.90
N THR A 3 -27.13 41.11 16.00
CA THR A 3 -26.40 40.63 14.84
C THR A 3 -25.21 39.81 15.35
N GLU A 4 -25.27 38.47 15.23
CA GLU A 4 -24.10 37.63 15.48
C GLU A 4 -22.95 38.14 14.59
N SER A 5 -21.76 38.35 15.18
CA SER A 5 -20.58 38.81 14.45
C SER A 5 -20.26 37.83 13.31
N CYS A 6 -19.96 38.34 12.12
CA CYS A 6 -19.58 37.53 10.97
C CYS A 6 -18.09 37.73 10.66
N PRO A 7 -17.23 36.70 10.76
CA PRO A 7 -17.53 35.32 11.17
C PRO A 7 -17.81 35.16 12.67
N PRO A 8 -18.38 34.01 13.10
CA PRO A 8 -18.48 33.66 14.51
C PRO A 8 -17.10 33.76 15.19
N SER A 9 -17.05 34.34 16.39
CA SER A 9 -15.81 34.66 17.10
C SER A 9 -14.83 33.49 17.18
N GLY A 10 -13.61 33.69 16.69
CA GLY A 10 -12.53 32.69 16.73
C GLY A 10 -12.46 31.73 15.54
N LEU A 11 -13.43 31.78 14.62
CA LEU A 11 -13.44 31.00 13.37
C LEU A 11 -12.88 31.80 12.18
N ASN A 12 -12.41 31.09 11.16
CA ASN A 12 -11.83 31.72 9.97
C ASN A 12 -12.93 32.38 9.11
N GLY A 13 -12.83 33.69 8.89
CA GLY A 13 -13.83 34.45 8.14
C GLY A 13 -13.87 34.19 6.64
N LYS A 14 -12.87 33.50 6.07
CA LYS A 14 -12.77 33.27 4.62
C LYS A 14 -13.98 32.57 3.99
N TYR A 15 -14.69 31.75 4.75
CA TYR A 15 -15.80 30.93 4.26
C TYR A 15 -17.18 31.42 4.72
N TYR A 16 -17.24 32.61 5.32
CA TYR A 16 -18.46 33.24 5.78
C TYR A 16 -18.68 34.55 5.02
N ALA A 17 -19.91 34.79 4.59
CA ALA A 17 -20.32 36.02 3.93
C ALA A 17 -21.43 36.69 4.75
N GLY A 18 -21.31 38.00 4.98
CA GLY A 18 -22.38 38.80 5.55
C GLY A 18 -23.27 39.34 4.42
N LEU A 19 -24.39 38.68 4.14
CA LEU A 19 -25.38 39.15 3.17
C LEU A 19 -26.62 39.62 3.93
N ASN A 20 -27.05 40.87 3.70
CA ASN A 20 -28.25 41.46 4.29
C ASN A 20 -28.33 41.43 5.84
N GLY A 21 -27.19 41.46 6.53
CA GLY A 21 -27.14 41.41 7.99
C GLY A 21 -27.19 40.00 8.59
N GLU A 22 -27.25 38.96 7.76
CA GLU A 22 -27.13 37.55 8.17
C GLU A 22 -25.76 37.00 7.77
N CYS A 23 -25.12 36.27 8.69
CA CYS A 23 -23.84 35.61 8.43
C CYS A 23 -24.09 34.21 7.85
N THR A 24 -23.72 33.99 6.60
CA THR A 24 -23.95 32.74 5.88
C THR A 24 -22.63 32.03 5.61
N ARG A 25 -22.51 30.75 5.96
CA ARG A 25 -21.36 29.93 5.59
C ARG A 25 -21.52 29.46 4.14
N GLN A 26 -20.42 29.23 3.43
CA GLN A 26 -20.49 28.58 2.12
C GLN A 26 -21.10 27.18 2.22
N SER A 27 -21.91 26.79 1.24
CA SER A 27 -22.58 25.48 1.20
C SER A 27 -21.66 24.31 0.84
N SER A 28 -20.60 24.58 0.08
CA SER A 28 -19.58 23.62 -0.33
C SER A 28 -18.23 24.34 -0.47
N PHE A 29 -17.14 23.61 -0.24
CA PHE A 29 -15.79 24.14 -0.38
C PHE A 29 -15.39 24.35 -1.84
N PHE A 30 -15.67 23.36 -2.70
CA PHE A 30 -15.25 23.43 -4.10
C PHE A 30 -16.24 24.21 -4.97
N GLN A 31 -17.53 24.27 -4.60
CA GLN A 31 -18.60 24.96 -5.35
C GLN A 31 -18.68 24.58 -6.84
N GLY A 32 -18.15 23.41 -7.22
CA GLY A 32 -18.04 22.99 -8.62
C GLY A 32 -16.95 23.70 -9.43
N HIS A 33 -16.08 24.50 -8.78
CA HIS A 33 -14.97 25.20 -9.41
C HIS A 33 -13.62 24.52 -9.11
N ALA A 34 -12.81 24.36 -10.15
CA ALA A 34 -11.46 23.82 -10.03
C ALA A 34 -10.45 24.93 -9.71
N VAL A 35 -9.53 24.65 -8.79
CA VAL A 35 -8.48 25.61 -8.37
C VAL A 35 -7.34 25.69 -9.38
N LEU A 36 -7.06 24.59 -10.05
CA LEU A 36 -6.07 24.46 -11.12
C LEU A 36 -6.77 24.44 -12.48
N ASN A 37 -6.06 24.86 -13.52
CA ASN A 37 -6.56 24.72 -14.87
C ASN A 37 -6.43 23.27 -15.36
N GLN A 38 -7.18 22.92 -16.40
CA GLN A 38 -7.16 21.59 -17.00
C GLN A 38 -5.77 21.23 -17.57
N GLY A 39 -5.01 22.23 -18.03
CA GLY A 39 -3.65 22.06 -18.54
C GLY A 39 -2.73 21.39 -17.50
N VAL A 40 -2.72 21.87 -16.26
CA VAL A 40 -1.97 21.24 -15.16
C VAL A 40 -2.43 19.81 -14.91
N GLY A 41 -3.74 19.54 -14.97
CA GLY A 41 -4.28 18.18 -14.83
C GLY A 41 -3.74 17.23 -15.89
N TYR A 42 -3.84 17.59 -17.18
CA TYR A 42 -3.30 16.77 -18.26
C TYR A 42 -1.78 16.64 -18.20
N SER A 43 -1.06 17.70 -17.83
CA SER A 43 0.39 17.67 -17.64
C SER A 43 0.81 16.71 -16.53
N VAL A 44 0.09 16.66 -15.40
CA VAL A 44 0.41 15.69 -14.34
C VAL A 44 0.13 14.27 -14.82
N ILE A 45 -1.04 14.01 -15.40
CA ILE A 45 -1.45 12.66 -15.80
C ILE A 45 -0.56 12.10 -16.91
N LEU A 46 -0.39 12.86 -18.00
CA LEU A 46 0.37 12.41 -19.17
C LEU A 46 1.86 12.62 -19.01
N GLY A 47 2.27 13.75 -18.41
CA GLY A 47 3.68 14.11 -18.25
C GLY A 47 4.41 13.19 -17.29
N PHE A 48 3.85 12.89 -16.11
CA PHE A 48 4.48 11.92 -15.21
C PHE A 48 4.42 10.50 -15.78
N GLY A 49 3.33 10.11 -16.44
CA GLY A 49 3.26 8.81 -17.13
C GLY A 49 4.38 8.63 -18.16
N ALA A 50 4.60 9.63 -19.01
CA ALA A 50 5.68 9.65 -19.99
C ALA A 50 7.07 9.68 -19.31
N PHE A 51 7.24 10.50 -18.27
CA PHE A 51 8.48 10.57 -17.50
C PHE A 51 8.85 9.20 -16.94
N PHE A 52 7.94 8.49 -16.27
CA PHE A 52 8.22 7.17 -15.72
C PHE A 52 8.47 6.13 -16.80
N ALA A 53 7.76 6.17 -17.93
CA ALA A 53 8.04 5.29 -19.05
C ALA A 53 9.47 5.46 -19.58
N VAL A 54 9.91 6.69 -19.82
CA VAL A 54 11.28 6.98 -20.29
C VAL A 54 12.30 6.63 -19.22
N PHE A 55 12.10 7.11 -17.99
CA PHE A 55 13.05 7.00 -16.91
C PHE A 55 13.27 5.55 -16.45
N THR A 56 12.19 4.78 -16.27
CA THR A 56 12.31 3.38 -15.85
C THR A 56 12.89 2.51 -16.97
N SER A 57 12.52 2.76 -18.22
CA SER A 57 13.12 2.10 -19.38
C SER A 57 14.61 2.40 -19.48
N PHE A 58 15.02 3.65 -19.21
CA PHE A 58 16.40 4.07 -19.18
C PHE A 58 17.20 3.36 -18.06
N LEU A 59 16.66 3.29 -16.84
CA LEU A 59 17.33 2.58 -15.74
C LEU A 59 17.47 1.08 -16.00
N VAL A 60 16.44 0.46 -16.57
CA VAL A 60 16.47 -0.94 -16.99
C VAL A 60 17.49 -1.16 -18.11
N TRP A 61 17.61 -0.22 -19.04
CA TRP A 61 18.63 -0.25 -20.09
C TRP A 61 20.04 -0.13 -19.52
N LEU A 62 20.28 0.79 -18.59
CA LEU A 62 21.57 0.95 -17.90
C LEU A 62 21.97 -0.33 -17.17
N GLU A 63 21.03 -0.95 -16.45
CA GLU A 63 21.28 -2.20 -15.75
C GLU A 63 21.68 -3.32 -16.72
N ARG A 64 20.93 -3.47 -17.81
CA ARG A 64 21.26 -4.46 -18.84
C ARG A 64 22.64 -4.23 -19.42
N ARG A 65 23.00 -2.97 -19.67
CA ARG A 65 24.25 -2.58 -20.34
C ARG A 65 25.48 -2.74 -19.45
N TYR A 66 25.38 -2.41 -18.16
CA TYR A 66 26.53 -2.30 -17.26
C TYR A 66 26.57 -3.33 -16.14
N VAL A 67 25.44 -3.97 -15.81
CA VAL A 67 25.35 -5.03 -14.77
C VAL A 67 25.22 -6.41 -15.41
N GLY A 68 24.91 -6.50 -16.70
CA GLY A 68 24.84 -7.76 -17.46
C GLY A 68 23.60 -8.61 -17.16
N SER A 69 22.50 -8.00 -16.68
CA SER A 69 21.27 -8.72 -16.36
C SER A 69 20.59 -9.29 -17.62
N ARG A 70 20.23 -10.58 -17.58
CA ARG A 70 19.49 -11.25 -18.67
C ARG A 70 17.99 -11.04 -18.50
N HIS A 71 17.35 -10.40 -19.48
CA HIS A 71 15.90 -10.14 -19.45
C HIS A 71 15.11 -11.36 -19.95
N THR A 72 14.97 -12.37 -19.09
CA THR A 72 14.15 -13.57 -19.31
C THR A 72 12.70 -13.33 -18.88
N SER A 73 11.80 -14.26 -19.22
CA SER A 73 10.40 -14.20 -18.78
C SER A 73 10.27 -14.34 -17.26
N GLU A 74 11.15 -15.15 -16.65
CA GLU A 74 11.31 -15.26 -15.21
C GLU A 74 11.77 -13.94 -14.60
N TRP A 75 12.75 -13.27 -15.20
CA TRP A 75 13.21 -11.97 -14.73
C TRP A 75 12.10 -10.91 -14.79
N PHE A 76 11.30 -10.89 -15.86
CA PHE A 76 10.16 -9.97 -16.02
C PHE A 76 9.11 -10.14 -14.91
N ASN A 77 8.82 -11.38 -14.50
CA ASN A 77 7.76 -11.68 -13.53
C ASN A 77 8.22 -11.83 -12.08
N THR A 78 9.53 -12.00 -11.82
CA THR A 78 10.05 -12.27 -10.46
C THR A 78 11.15 -11.30 -10.01
N ALA A 79 11.55 -10.37 -10.88
CA ALA A 79 12.66 -9.44 -10.66
C ALA A 79 13.97 -10.14 -10.23
N GLY A 80 14.17 -11.40 -10.65
CA GLY A 80 15.35 -12.22 -10.31
C GLY A 80 15.42 -12.65 -8.84
N ARG A 81 14.35 -12.47 -8.06
CA ARG A 81 14.24 -12.89 -6.64
C ARG A 81 15.32 -12.33 -5.70
N ASN A 82 16.01 -11.24 -6.08
CA ASN A 82 17.22 -10.74 -5.40
C ASN A 82 17.05 -9.31 -4.82
N VAL A 83 15.83 -8.92 -4.48
CA VAL A 83 15.56 -7.57 -3.96
C VAL A 83 15.99 -7.48 -2.49
N LYS A 84 16.78 -6.46 -2.13
CA LYS A 84 17.30 -6.21 -0.77
C LYS A 84 16.25 -5.55 0.14
N THR A 85 16.54 -5.47 1.44
CA THR A 85 15.59 -5.14 2.51
C THR A 85 14.95 -3.76 2.35
N GLY A 86 15.75 -2.74 2.10
CA GLY A 86 15.31 -1.36 1.95
C GLY A 86 14.43 -1.18 0.73
N LEU A 87 14.84 -1.73 -0.42
CA LEU A 87 14.04 -1.65 -1.64
C LEU A 87 12.72 -2.43 -1.49
N ILE A 88 12.71 -3.61 -0.85
CA ILE A 88 11.47 -4.33 -0.50
C ILE A 88 10.58 -3.47 0.39
N ALA A 89 11.12 -2.87 1.46
CA ALA A 89 10.33 -2.03 2.37
C ALA A 89 9.71 -0.85 1.61
N SER A 90 10.45 -0.19 0.72
CA SER A 90 9.96 0.91 -0.11
C SER A 90 8.87 0.47 -1.09
N VAL A 91 9.04 -0.70 -1.73
CA VAL A 91 8.03 -1.29 -2.62
C VAL A 91 6.75 -1.61 -1.85
N ILE A 92 6.85 -2.23 -0.66
CA ILE A 92 5.70 -2.52 0.19
C ILE A 92 4.95 -1.23 0.55
N VAL A 93 5.67 -0.21 1.01
CA VAL A 93 5.09 1.09 1.37
C VAL A 93 4.41 1.72 0.15
N SER A 94 5.03 1.64 -1.02
CA SER A 94 4.49 2.16 -2.28
C SER A 94 3.20 1.46 -2.69
N GLN A 95 3.22 0.12 -2.71
CA GLN A 95 2.08 -0.72 -3.09
C GLN A 95 0.91 -0.61 -2.12
N TRP A 96 1.15 -0.19 -0.88
CA TRP A 96 0.11 0.06 0.12
C TRP A 96 -0.32 1.52 0.23
N THR A 97 0.44 2.44 -0.34
CA THR A 97 0.02 3.84 -0.38
C THR A 97 -0.93 4.02 -1.55
N TRP A 98 -2.19 3.64 -1.33
CA TRP A 98 -3.28 3.83 -2.27
C TRP A 98 -3.81 5.25 -2.23
N ALA A 99 -4.64 5.59 -3.22
CA ALA A 99 -5.50 6.77 -3.12
C ALA A 99 -6.33 6.75 -1.83
N ALA A 100 -6.92 5.61 -1.47
CA ALA A 100 -7.66 5.46 -0.21
C ALA A 100 -6.80 5.76 1.03
N THR A 101 -5.53 5.36 1.04
CA THR A 101 -4.61 5.58 2.18
C THR A 101 -4.42 7.06 2.49
N ILE A 102 -4.45 7.93 1.49
CA ILE A 102 -4.33 9.38 1.67
C ILE A 102 -5.70 10.01 1.91
N LEU A 103 -6.68 9.64 1.08
CA LEU A 103 -7.97 10.32 1.01
C LEU A 103 -8.95 9.82 2.09
N GLN A 104 -9.10 8.50 2.24
CA GLN A 104 -10.05 7.90 3.17
C GLN A 104 -9.58 8.04 4.63
N SER A 105 -8.29 7.91 4.90
CA SER A 105 -7.73 8.14 6.24
C SER A 105 -8.01 9.56 6.76
N SER A 106 -7.86 10.56 5.88
CA SER A 106 -8.18 11.95 6.19
C SER A 106 -9.69 12.20 6.28
N ASN A 107 -10.49 11.48 5.49
CA ASN A 107 -11.95 11.53 5.61
C ASN A 107 -12.42 11.04 6.99
N VAL A 108 -11.93 9.90 7.46
CA VAL A 108 -12.30 9.39 8.79
C VAL A 108 -11.75 10.24 9.94
N ALA A 109 -10.69 11.02 9.69
CA ALA A 109 -10.22 12.03 10.62
C ALA A 109 -11.18 13.22 10.72
N TRP A 110 -11.76 13.63 9.60
CA TRP A 110 -12.80 14.65 9.57
C TRP A 110 -14.10 14.15 10.20
N GLU A 111 -14.47 12.89 10.02
CA GLU A 111 -15.67 12.30 10.63
C GLU A 111 -15.53 12.03 12.14
N TYR A 112 -14.43 11.41 12.57
CA TYR A 112 -14.29 10.87 13.93
C TYR A 112 -13.19 11.53 14.77
N GLY A 113 -12.44 12.47 14.21
CA GLY A 113 -11.33 13.12 14.89
C GLY A 113 -10.10 12.22 15.01
N VAL A 114 -9.33 12.34 16.11
CA VAL A 114 -8.05 11.63 16.32
C VAL A 114 -8.18 10.10 16.26
N SER A 115 -9.36 9.56 16.56
CA SER A 115 -9.66 8.13 16.49
C SER A 115 -9.57 7.59 15.05
N GLY A 116 -9.99 8.39 14.06
CA GLY A 116 -10.03 7.99 12.65
C GLY A 116 -8.66 7.64 12.05
N PRO A 117 -7.68 8.57 12.01
CA PRO A 117 -6.32 8.32 11.51
C PRO A 117 -5.68 7.12 12.18
N PHE A 118 -5.88 6.99 13.49
CA PHE A 118 -5.29 5.93 14.28
C PHE A 118 -5.86 4.57 13.87
N TRP A 119 -7.19 4.40 13.85
CA TRP A 119 -7.81 3.13 13.49
C TRP A 119 -7.62 2.78 12.01
N TYR A 120 -7.49 3.78 11.14
CA TYR A 120 -7.07 3.56 9.76
C TYR A 120 -5.65 2.96 9.71
N ALA A 121 -4.67 3.67 10.28
CA ALA A 121 -3.26 3.29 10.21
C ALA A 121 -3.00 1.97 10.95
N SER A 122 -3.41 1.89 12.22
CA SER A 122 -3.22 0.68 13.04
C SER A 122 -3.93 -0.52 12.42
N GLY A 123 -5.19 -0.35 12.01
CA GLY A 123 -6.03 -1.41 11.50
C GLY A 123 -5.53 -1.99 10.18
N ALA A 124 -4.85 -1.19 9.36
CA ALA A 124 -4.28 -1.62 8.10
C ALA A 124 -2.79 -2.03 8.21
N THR A 125 -2.05 -1.66 9.27
CA THR A 125 -0.64 -2.12 9.43
C THR A 125 -0.52 -3.60 9.77
N ILE A 126 -1.51 -4.17 10.49
CA ILE A 126 -1.50 -5.56 10.97
C ILE A 126 -1.28 -6.54 9.81
N GLN A 127 -1.92 -6.29 8.69
CA GLN A 127 -1.99 -7.20 7.56
C GLN A 127 -0.62 -7.37 6.91
N VAL A 128 0.21 -6.34 6.78
CA VAL A 128 1.58 -6.46 6.25
C VAL A 128 2.47 -7.18 7.23
N LEU A 129 2.34 -6.85 8.52
CA LEU A 129 3.15 -7.50 9.55
C LEU A 129 2.89 -9.01 9.56
N LEU A 130 1.62 -9.42 9.47
CA LEU A 130 1.24 -10.83 9.40
C LEU A 130 1.51 -11.46 8.03
N PHE A 131 1.34 -10.72 6.94
CA PHE A 131 1.68 -11.21 5.59
C PHE A 131 3.18 -11.46 5.44
N GLY A 132 4.04 -10.78 6.19
CA GLY A 132 5.45 -11.11 6.28
C GLY A 132 5.71 -12.55 6.75
N ILE A 133 4.83 -13.13 7.59
CA ILE A 133 4.90 -14.55 7.97
C ILE A 133 4.62 -15.43 6.75
N ILE A 134 3.59 -15.10 5.97
CA ILE A 134 3.24 -15.78 4.72
C ILE A 134 4.40 -15.68 3.71
N ALA A 135 5.00 -14.50 3.57
CA ALA A 135 6.10 -14.25 2.66
C ALA A 135 7.31 -15.18 2.94
N ILE A 136 7.63 -15.44 4.21
CA ILE A 136 8.70 -16.40 4.58
C ILE A 136 8.28 -17.83 4.34
N GLU A 137 7.01 -18.17 4.61
CA GLU A 137 6.50 -19.52 4.38
C GLU A 137 6.51 -19.88 2.89
N ILE A 138 6.22 -18.94 1.98
CA ILE A 138 6.36 -19.15 0.53
C ILE A 138 7.78 -19.61 0.21
N LYS A 139 8.81 -18.95 0.74
CA LYS A 139 10.22 -19.33 0.47
C LYS A 139 10.58 -20.72 0.96
N ARG A 140 9.96 -21.17 2.05
CA ARG A 140 10.19 -22.52 2.63
C ARG A 140 9.43 -23.62 1.89
N LYS A 141 8.25 -23.31 1.35
CA LYS A 141 7.25 -24.30 0.95
C LYS A 141 6.93 -24.33 -0.53
N ALA A 142 7.07 -23.20 -1.21
CA ALA A 142 6.80 -23.02 -2.63
C ALA A 142 7.80 -22.03 -3.24
N PRO A 143 9.12 -22.32 -3.20
CA PRO A 143 10.16 -21.37 -3.62
C PRO A 143 10.11 -21.02 -5.11
N TYR A 144 9.51 -21.89 -5.93
CA TYR A 144 9.43 -21.75 -7.39
C TYR A 144 8.09 -21.26 -7.91
N ALA A 145 7.13 -20.95 -7.03
CA ALA A 145 5.83 -20.41 -7.44
C ALA A 145 5.98 -18.99 -8.03
N HIS A 146 5.04 -18.63 -8.91
CA HIS A 146 4.87 -17.29 -9.48
C HIS A 146 3.63 -16.61 -8.94
N THR A 147 2.58 -17.37 -8.60
CA THR A 147 1.32 -16.85 -8.04
C THR A 147 0.84 -17.65 -6.83
N VAL A 148 -0.09 -17.08 -6.08
CA VAL A 148 -0.78 -17.81 -4.99
C VAL A 148 -1.63 -18.97 -5.52
N CYS A 149 -2.21 -18.81 -6.71
CA CYS A 149 -3.12 -19.77 -7.30
C CYS A 149 -2.41 -21.06 -7.74
N GLU A 150 -1.14 -20.99 -8.17
CA GLU A 150 -0.32 -22.17 -8.41
C GLU A 150 -0.14 -23.01 -7.13
N ILE A 151 0.05 -22.35 -5.98
CA ILE A 151 0.18 -23.01 -4.67
C ILE A 151 -1.16 -23.67 -4.28
N VAL A 152 -2.27 -22.97 -4.49
CA VAL A 152 -3.63 -23.51 -4.28
C VAL A 152 -3.84 -24.76 -5.13
N ARG A 153 -3.51 -24.70 -6.42
CA ARG A 153 -3.66 -25.84 -7.34
C ARG A 153 -2.81 -27.03 -6.90
N ALA A 154 -1.54 -26.79 -6.54
CA ALA A 154 -0.62 -27.83 -6.13
C ALA A 154 -1.09 -28.55 -4.84
N ARG A 155 -1.76 -27.83 -3.92
CA ARG A 155 -2.22 -28.39 -2.64
C ARG A 155 -3.64 -28.94 -2.66
N TRP A 156 -4.57 -28.24 -3.29
CA TRP A 156 -6.02 -28.48 -3.21
C TRP A 156 -6.67 -28.81 -4.57
N GLY A 157 -5.89 -28.83 -5.65
CA GLY A 157 -6.34 -29.27 -6.96
C GLY A 157 -7.18 -28.24 -7.73
N PHE A 158 -7.78 -28.71 -8.83
CA PHE A 158 -8.45 -27.88 -9.83
C PHE A 158 -9.64 -27.08 -9.29
N ALA A 159 -10.52 -27.71 -8.51
CA ALA A 159 -11.75 -27.05 -8.04
C ALA A 159 -11.44 -25.87 -7.12
N ALA A 160 -10.50 -26.05 -6.18
CA ALA A 160 -10.04 -24.96 -5.33
C ALA A 160 -9.35 -23.87 -6.14
N HIS A 161 -8.51 -24.27 -7.11
CA HIS A 161 -7.82 -23.33 -7.98
C HIS A 161 -8.78 -22.35 -8.68
N VAL A 162 -9.87 -22.84 -9.28
CA VAL A 162 -10.87 -21.97 -9.94
C VAL A 162 -11.52 -21.00 -8.96
N VAL A 163 -11.87 -21.47 -7.75
CA VAL A 163 -12.52 -20.63 -6.72
C VAL A 163 -11.57 -19.52 -6.25
N PHE A 164 -10.34 -19.86 -5.89
CA PHE A 164 -9.38 -18.84 -5.43
C PHE A 164 -8.96 -17.91 -6.56
N LEU A 165 -8.84 -18.39 -7.78
CA LEU A 165 -8.57 -17.56 -8.96
C LEU A 165 -9.68 -16.51 -9.16
N ALA A 166 -10.95 -16.89 -8.99
CA ALA A 166 -12.07 -15.95 -9.05
C ALA A 166 -12.00 -14.89 -7.93
N PHE A 167 -11.65 -15.28 -6.71
CA PHE A 167 -11.50 -14.34 -5.58
C PHE A 167 -10.27 -13.41 -5.74
N CYS A 168 -9.16 -13.91 -6.29
CA CYS A 168 -8.01 -13.09 -6.63
C CYS A 168 -8.38 -12.03 -7.69
N PHE A 169 -9.04 -12.42 -8.79
CA PHE A 169 -9.52 -11.45 -9.78
C PHE A 169 -10.53 -10.46 -9.20
N LEU A 170 -11.48 -10.93 -8.39
CA LEU A 170 -12.44 -10.05 -7.71
C LEU A 170 -11.71 -9.02 -6.85
N THR A 171 -10.68 -9.43 -6.12
CA THR A 171 -9.86 -8.55 -5.30
C THR A 171 -9.11 -7.52 -6.15
N ASN A 172 -8.43 -7.96 -7.21
CA ASN A 172 -7.71 -7.05 -8.12
C ASN A 172 -8.65 -6.02 -8.78
N ILE A 173 -9.87 -6.44 -9.14
CA ILE A 173 -10.92 -5.55 -9.68
C ILE A 173 -11.36 -4.52 -8.64
N ILE A 174 -11.60 -4.94 -7.39
CA ILE A 174 -12.01 -4.06 -6.29
C ILE A 174 -10.91 -3.04 -5.95
N VAL A 175 -9.66 -3.48 -5.83
CA VAL A 175 -8.53 -2.58 -5.55
C VAL A 175 -8.35 -1.58 -6.70
N THR A 176 -8.35 -2.06 -7.94
CA THR A 176 -8.32 -1.20 -9.14
C THR A 176 -9.44 -0.16 -9.15
N ALA A 177 -10.66 -0.56 -8.81
CA ALA A 177 -11.81 0.33 -8.72
C ALA A 177 -11.58 1.47 -7.72
N MET A 178 -11.07 1.17 -6.53
CA MET A 178 -10.78 2.18 -5.51
C MET A 178 -9.71 3.17 -5.98
N LEU A 179 -8.63 2.67 -6.60
CA LEU A 179 -7.55 3.50 -7.10
C LEU A 179 -8.05 4.55 -8.10
N LEU A 180 -8.91 4.13 -9.04
CA LEU A 180 -9.43 5.02 -10.08
C LEU A 180 -10.57 5.91 -9.62
N LEU A 181 -11.46 5.44 -8.74
CA LEU A 181 -12.49 6.28 -8.15
C LEU A 181 -11.85 7.44 -7.37
N GLY A 182 -10.88 7.15 -6.50
CA GLY A 182 -10.16 8.18 -5.76
C GLY A 182 -9.32 9.10 -6.66
N GLY A 183 -8.56 8.52 -7.59
CA GLY A 183 -7.70 9.27 -8.51
C GLY A 183 -8.48 10.21 -9.43
N SER A 184 -9.52 9.71 -10.09
CA SER A 184 -10.33 10.50 -11.04
C SER A 184 -11.16 11.59 -10.34
N ALA A 185 -11.68 11.33 -9.14
CA ALA A 185 -12.44 12.31 -8.37
C ALA A 185 -11.58 13.52 -7.96
N VAL A 186 -10.37 13.29 -7.47
CA VAL A 186 -9.47 14.38 -7.06
C VAL A 186 -8.92 15.14 -8.27
N VAL A 187 -8.55 14.44 -9.35
CA VAL A 187 -8.15 15.10 -10.60
C VAL A 187 -9.27 16.03 -11.09
N ASN A 188 -10.51 15.55 -11.12
CA ASN A 188 -11.66 16.34 -11.52
C ASN A 188 -11.88 17.54 -10.59
N ALA A 189 -11.89 17.33 -9.28
CA ALA A 189 -12.12 18.41 -8.30
C ALA A 189 -11.02 19.48 -8.32
N LEU A 190 -9.75 19.09 -8.50
CA LEU A 190 -8.62 20.02 -8.46
C LEU A 190 -8.41 20.77 -9.77
N THR A 191 -8.65 20.13 -10.92
CA THR A 191 -8.22 20.65 -12.24
C THR A 191 -9.35 20.87 -13.23
N GLY A 192 -10.55 20.36 -12.93
CA GLY A 192 -11.71 20.41 -13.82
C GLY A 192 -11.60 19.48 -15.03
N VAL A 193 -10.58 18.61 -15.10
CA VAL A 193 -10.48 17.56 -16.12
C VAL A 193 -11.69 16.62 -15.99
N ASN A 194 -12.29 16.25 -17.12
CA ASN A 194 -13.46 15.38 -17.12
C ASN A 194 -13.14 14.05 -16.40
N ILE A 195 -14.01 13.63 -15.48
CA ILE A 195 -13.79 12.43 -14.64
C ILE A 195 -13.64 11.14 -15.46
N TYR A 196 -14.33 11.03 -16.61
CA TYR A 196 -14.22 9.90 -17.51
C TYR A 196 -12.92 9.92 -18.30
N ALA A 197 -12.45 11.11 -18.72
CA ALA A 197 -11.14 11.24 -19.34
C ALA A 197 -10.03 10.85 -18.34
N ALA A 198 -10.09 11.38 -17.11
CA ALA A 198 -9.15 11.02 -16.05
C ALA A 198 -9.12 9.50 -15.78
N SER A 199 -10.29 8.84 -15.82
CA SER A 199 -10.42 7.39 -15.62
C SER A 199 -9.64 6.55 -16.63
N PHE A 200 -9.50 7.00 -17.89
CA PHE A 200 -8.71 6.31 -18.92
C PHE A 200 -7.25 6.77 -18.98
N LEU A 201 -6.98 8.05 -18.75
CA LEU A 201 -5.64 8.61 -18.90
C LEU A 201 -4.72 8.24 -17.73
N ILE A 202 -5.26 8.08 -16.51
CA ILE A 202 -4.46 7.67 -15.35
C ILE A 202 -3.84 6.26 -15.56
N PRO A 203 -4.61 5.20 -15.90
CA PRO A 203 -4.04 3.89 -16.21
C PRO A 203 -3.08 3.88 -17.39
N LEU A 204 -3.29 4.75 -18.40
CA LEU A 204 -2.53 4.72 -19.64
C LEU A 204 -1.02 4.87 -19.39
N GLY A 205 -0.61 5.82 -18.56
CA GLY A 205 0.80 6.00 -18.21
C GLY A 205 1.39 4.76 -17.54
N VAL A 206 0.61 4.12 -16.68
CA VAL A 206 1.00 2.90 -15.94
C VAL A 206 1.22 1.73 -16.89
N VAL A 207 0.29 1.54 -17.84
CA VAL A 207 0.36 0.47 -18.84
C VAL A 207 1.65 0.54 -19.65
N VAL A 208 2.04 1.74 -20.11
CA VAL A 208 3.21 1.93 -20.98
C VAL A 208 4.50 1.47 -20.29
N TYR A 209 4.78 1.97 -19.08
CA TYR A 209 6.02 1.62 -18.39
C TYR A 209 6.01 0.18 -17.85
N THR A 210 4.84 -0.35 -17.50
CA THR A 210 4.69 -1.74 -17.04
C THR A 210 5.01 -2.73 -18.18
N ILE A 211 4.51 -2.47 -19.39
CA ILE A 211 4.79 -3.28 -20.58
C ILE A 211 6.28 -3.26 -20.93
N ALA A 212 6.90 -2.09 -20.86
CA ALA A 212 8.30 -1.89 -21.23
C ALA A 212 9.27 -2.57 -20.24
N GLY A 213 9.04 -2.39 -18.93
CA GLY A 213 10.04 -2.70 -17.91
C GLY A 213 9.78 -3.92 -17.02
N GLY A 214 8.54 -4.41 -16.90
CA GLY A 214 8.19 -5.55 -16.04
C GLY A 214 8.31 -5.27 -14.53
N LEU A 215 8.38 -6.34 -13.72
CA LEU A 215 8.32 -6.23 -12.26
C LEU A 215 9.48 -5.43 -11.65
N LYS A 216 10.70 -5.58 -12.16
CA LYS A 216 11.86 -4.85 -11.61
C LYS A 216 11.81 -3.35 -11.89
N ALA A 217 11.43 -2.97 -13.11
CA ALA A 217 11.21 -1.56 -13.44
C ALA A 217 10.11 -0.94 -12.58
N THR A 218 9.06 -1.72 -12.35
CA THR A 218 7.95 -1.35 -11.49
C THR A 218 8.42 -1.13 -10.04
N PHE A 219 9.34 -1.95 -9.54
CA PHE A 219 9.92 -1.76 -8.20
C PHE A 219 10.76 -0.48 -8.09
N LEU A 220 11.48 -0.14 -9.14
CA LEU A 220 12.29 1.06 -9.20
C LEU A 220 11.42 2.33 -9.34
N ALA A 221 10.36 2.26 -10.14
CA ALA A 221 9.32 3.27 -10.18
C ALA A 221 8.67 3.46 -8.80
N SER A 222 8.31 2.34 -8.16
CA SER A 222 7.70 2.31 -6.82
C SER A 222 8.56 3.01 -5.78
N TYR A 223 9.88 2.83 -5.84
CA TYR A 223 10.80 3.55 -4.96
C TYR A 223 10.68 5.07 -5.13
N ILE A 224 10.67 5.57 -6.37
CA ILE A 224 10.55 7.01 -6.66
C ILE A 224 9.17 7.54 -6.27
N HIS A 225 8.11 6.79 -6.54
CA HIS A 225 6.77 7.11 -6.07
C HIS A 225 6.77 7.30 -4.54
N SER A 226 7.37 6.36 -3.80
CA SER A 226 7.50 6.43 -2.34
C SER A 226 8.29 7.65 -1.89
N VAL A 227 9.42 7.98 -2.55
CA VAL A 227 10.22 9.18 -2.23
C VAL A 227 9.38 10.45 -2.36
N ILE A 228 8.67 10.62 -3.49
CA ILE A 228 7.84 11.80 -3.73
C ILE A 228 6.72 11.90 -2.70
N VAL A 229 6.02 10.79 -2.43
CA VAL A 229 4.96 10.72 -1.42
C VAL A 229 5.47 11.15 -0.05
N HIS A 230 6.63 10.67 0.38
CA HIS A 230 7.19 10.98 1.70
C HIS A 230 7.68 12.44 1.80
N ILE A 231 8.25 13.00 0.74
CA ILE A 231 8.61 14.42 0.69
C ILE A 231 7.35 15.28 0.88
N VAL A 232 6.28 14.99 0.13
CA VAL A 232 5.02 15.74 0.23
C VAL A 232 4.38 15.55 1.61
N LEU A 233 4.43 14.35 2.18
CA LEU A 233 3.98 14.08 3.55
C LEU A 233 4.68 14.97 4.57
N VAL A 234 6.01 15.03 4.54
CA VAL A 234 6.79 15.85 5.48
C VAL A 234 6.42 17.32 5.32
N ILE A 235 6.30 17.81 4.08
CA ILE A 235 5.89 19.20 3.81
C ILE A 235 4.54 19.50 4.49
N PHE A 236 3.51 18.67 4.29
CA PHE A 236 2.18 18.94 4.87
C PHE A 236 2.15 18.81 6.40
N VAL A 237 2.85 17.83 6.96
CA VAL A 237 2.89 17.62 8.41
C VAL A 237 3.55 18.81 9.12
N TYR A 238 4.69 19.30 8.62
CA TYR A 238 5.33 20.49 9.16
C TYR A 238 4.52 21.76 8.87
N LEU A 239 3.90 21.86 7.70
CA LEU A 239 3.04 23.00 7.39
C LEU A 239 1.94 23.18 8.43
N VAL A 240 1.20 22.11 8.76
CA VAL A 240 0.08 22.16 9.71
C VAL A 240 0.55 22.45 11.13
N TYR A 241 1.65 21.83 11.57
CA TYR A 241 2.06 21.88 12.98
C TYR A 241 3.20 22.84 13.31
N THR A 242 3.88 23.43 12.35
CA THR A 242 5.04 24.31 12.64
C THR A 242 5.09 25.60 11.85
N SER A 243 4.51 25.67 10.64
CA SER A 243 4.87 26.73 9.69
C SER A 243 3.71 27.56 9.14
N SER A 244 2.49 27.03 9.04
CA SER A 244 1.38 27.80 8.46
C SER A 244 0.98 28.97 9.36
N THR A 245 0.58 30.08 8.78
CA THR A 245 0.06 31.23 9.54
C THR A 245 -1.30 30.97 10.19
N GLU A 246 -2.10 30.06 9.63
CA GLU A 246 -3.47 29.76 10.10
C GLU A 246 -3.52 28.71 11.22
N LEU A 247 -2.68 27.67 11.16
CA LEU A 247 -2.58 26.59 12.13
C LEU A 247 -1.25 26.66 12.89
N GLY A 248 -0.13 26.29 12.25
CA GLY A 248 1.24 26.67 12.66
C GLY A 248 1.76 26.11 13.98
N SER A 249 0.91 25.54 14.83
CA SER A 249 1.27 24.87 16.07
C SER A 249 0.21 23.84 16.48
N PRO A 250 0.58 22.75 17.18
CA PRO A 250 -0.40 21.81 17.71
C PRO A 250 -1.41 22.45 18.67
N LYS A 251 -0.99 23.49 19.41
CA LYS A 251 -1.85 24.22 20.34
C LYS A 251 -2.98 24.96 19.61
N ILE A 252 -2.68 25.66 18.52
CA ILE A 252 -3.69 26.38 17.73
C ILE A 252 -4.65 25.39 17.07
N VAL A 253 -4.13 24.28 16.52
CA VAL A 253 -4.97 23.21 15.95
C VAL A 253 -5.94 22.66 17.01
N TYR A 254 -5.44 22.38 18.22
CA TYR A 254 -6.25 21.93 19.36
C TYR A 254 -7.36 22.93 19.72
N GLU A 255 -7.02 24.20 19.89
CA GLU A 255 -7.97 25.25 20.25
C GLU A 255 -9.06 25.42 19.19
N LYS A 256 -8.69 25.43 17.91
CA LYS A 256 -9.66 25.54 16.81
C LYS A 256 -10.57 24.33 16.69
N ILE A 257 -10.06 23.11 16.90
CA ILE A 257 -10.89 21.90 16.91
C ILE A 257 -11.90 21.94 18.06
N LEU A 258 -11.51 22.41 19.25
CA LEU A 258 -12.45 22.58 20.36
C LEU A 258 -13.54 23.62 20.05
N MET A 259 -13.19 24.71 19.37
CA MET A 259 -14.18 25.70 18.91
C MET A 259 -15.17 25.08 17.93
N VAL A 260 -14.70 24.26 16.97
CA VAL A 260 -15.57 23.55 16.02
C VAL A 260 -16.48 22.54 16.72
N ALA A 261 -15.96 21.82 17.72
CA ALA A 261 -16.70 20.83 18.50
C ALA A 261 -17.64 21.44 19.55
N SER A 262 -17.63 22.76 19.75
CA SER A 262 -18.33 23.39 20.88
C SER A 262 -19.84 23.17 20.79
N LYS A 263 -20.44 22.83 21.94
CA LYS A 263 -21.91 22.77 22.08
C LYS A 263 -22.60 24.12 21.88
N THR A 264 -21.87 25.21 22.12
CA THR A 264 -22.38 26.57 21.94
C THR A 264 -22.29 27.04 20.49
N ARG A 265 -21.69 26.24 19.60
CA ARG A 265 -21.61 26.55 18.18
C ARG A 265 -23.01 26.44 17.57
N ASN A 266 -23.47 27.52 16.93
CA ASN A 266 -24.70 27.48 16.17
C ASN A 266 -24.49 26.66 14.88
N CYS A 267 -25.19 25.53 14.79
CA CYS A 267 -25.12 24.60 13.67
C CYS A 267 -26.40 24.60 12.83
N THR A 268 -27.23 25.64 12.94
CA THR A 268 -28.40 25.81 12.08
C THR A 268 -28.05 26.60 10.84
N GLU A 269 -28.88 26.44 9.81
CA GLU A 269 -28.92 27.34 8.66
C GLU A 269 -29.07 28.80 9.14
N PRO A 270 -28.39 29.79 8.54
CA PRO A 270 -27.46 29.69 7.40
C PRO A 270 -25.97 29.56 7.78
N LEU A 271 -25.65 29.36 9.06
CA LEU A 271 -24.27 29.31 9.59
C LEU A 271 -23.60 27.95 9.43
N SER A 272 -24.40 26.88 9.33
CA SER A 272 -23.94 25.56 8.95
C SER A 272 -25.03 24.87 8.12
N HIS A 273 -24.59 24.14 7.10
CA HIS A 273 -25.48 23.36 6.26
C HIS A 273 -25.50 21.90 6.69
N ASP A 274 -26.56 21.17 6.32
CA ASP A 274 -26.64 19.73 6.56
C ASP A 274 -25.47 18.99 5.90
N GLY A 275 -24.91 18.02 6.63
CA GLY A 275 -23.74 17.26 6.21
C GLY A 275 -22.40 17.99 6.28
N GLN A 276 -22.32 19.21 6.83
CA GLN A 276 -21.05 19.85 7.17
C GLN A 276 -20.64 19.52 8.61
N ALA A 277 -19.32 19.51 8.88
CA ALA A 277 -18.82 19.35 10.24
C ALA A 277 -19.19 20.58 11.07
N CYS A 278 -20.00 20.37 12.11
CA CYS A 278 -20.38 21.40 13.06
C CYS A 278 -20.77 20.79 14.41
N GLY A 279 -20.24 21.36 15.49
CA GLY A 279 -20.63 21.00 16.84
C GLY A 279 -20.14 19.61 17.29
N PRO A 280 -20.74 19.07 18.36
CA PRO A 280 -20.30 17.80 18.95
C PRO A 280 -20.59 16.60 18.04
N VAL A 281 -19.65 15.66 17.98
CA VAL A 281 -19.78 14.44 17.17
C VAL A 281 -20.55 13.36 17.92
N SER A 282 -21.59 12.81 17.28
CA SER A 282 -22.35 11.69 17.84
C SER A 282 -21.46 10.45 18.00
N GLY A 283 -21.55 9.80 19.16
CA GLY A 283 -20.78 8.58 19.45
C GLY A 283 -19.32 8.80 19.90
N ASN A 284 -18.85 10.06 19.94
CA ASN A 284 -17.57 10.42 20.56
C ASN A 284 -17.76 10.79 22.04
N HIS A 285 -16.80 10.44 22.90
CA HIS A 285 -16.83 10.82 24.31
C HIS A 285 -16.79 12.35 24.48
N GLY A 286 -17.79 12.89 25.17
CA GLY A 286 -17.97 14.34 25.29
C GLY A 286 -18.29 15.06 23.98
N GLY A 287 -18.55 14.32 22.89
CA GLY A 287 -18.73 14.85 21.54
C GLY A 287 -17.49 15.50 20.93
N SER A 288 -16.31 15.25 21.49
CA SER A 288 -15.06 15.87 21.04
C SER A 288 -14.41 15.11 19.88
N TYR A 289 -13.77 15.81 18.94
CA TYR A 289 -12.87 15.20 17.95
C TYR A 289 -11.52 14.76 18.55
N LEU A 290 -11.22 15.18 19.79
CA LEU A 290 -9.94 14.95 20.46
C LEU A 290 -10.06 13.80 21.46
N THR A 291 -10.66 12.68 21.03
CA THR A 291 -10.80 11.48 21.87
C THR A 291 -10.58 10.20 21.07
N MET A 292 -9.97 9.20 21.71
CA MET A 292 -9.91 7.84 21.18
C MET A 292 -11.18 7.03 21.48
N LEU A 293 -12.02 7.50 22.41
CA LEU A 293 -13.33 6.91 22.73
C LEU A 293 -14.37 7.36 21.70
N SER A 294 -14.26 6.82 20.49
CA SER A 294 -15.20 7.03 19.39
C SER A 294 -15.81 5.69 18.97
N SER A 295 -17.14 5.57 19.09
CA SER A 295 -17.85 4.39 18.60
C SER A 295 -17.76 4.26 17.07
N GLY A 296 -17.93 5.37 16.34
CA GLY A 296 -17.76 5.42 14.89
C GLY A 296 -16.34 5.06 14.45
N GLY A 297 -15.33 5.64 15.11
CA GLY A 297 -13.92 5.34 14.83
C GLY A 297 -13.56 3.87 15.08
N LEU A 298 -14.05 3.28 16.17
CA LEU A 298 -13.82 1.86 16.47
C LEU A 298 -14.53 0.93 15.48
N VAL A 299 -15.80 1.20 15.14
CA VAL A 299 -16.56 0.42 14.15
C VAL A 299 -15.87 0.48 12.79
N PHE A 300 -15.46 1.67 12.35
CA PHE A 300 -14.66 1.84 11.15
C PHE A 300 -13.36 1.03 11.26
N GLY A 301 -12.65 1.09 12.39
CA GLY A 301 -11.43 0.32 12.63
C GLY A 301 -11.62 -1.18 12.44
N ILE A 302 -12.73 -1.75 12.93
CA ILE A 302 -13.03 -3.18 12.74
C ILE A 302 -13.28 -3.50 11.26
N ILE A 303 -14.11 -2.69 10.59
CA ILE A 303 -14.37 -2.85 9.14
C ILE A 303 -13.06 -2.77 8.35
N ASN A 304 -12.24 -1.78 8.67
CA ASN A 304 -10.94 -1.52 8.07
C ASN A 304 -10.00 -2.72 8.23
N VAL A 305 -9.92 -3.29 9.44
CA VAL A 305 -9.10 -4.49 9.68
C VAL A 305 -9.54 -5.65 8.80
N VAL A 306 -10.84 -5.97 8.81
CA VAL A 306 -11.39 -7.11 8.06
C VAL A 306 -11.23 -6.91 6.55
N GLY A 307 -11.60 -5.74 6.05
CA GLY A 307 -11.49 -5.39 4.64
C GLY A 307 -10.05 -5.48 4.13
N ASN A 308 -9.09 -4.90 4.86
CA ASN A 308 -7.70 -4.93 4.43
C ASN A 308 -7.08 -6.33 4.50
N PHE A 309 -7.57 -7.19 5.40
CA PHE A 309 -7.13 -8.60 5.36
C PHE A 309 -7.53 -9.25 4.04
N GLY A 310 -8.75 -8.99 3.57
CA GLY A 310 -9.23 -9.41 2.26
C GLY A 310 -8.30 -8.95 1.15
N THR A 311 -8.08 -7.64 1.06
CA THR A 311 -7.28 -7.08 -0.02
C THR A 311 -5.81 -7.46 0.05
N VAL A 312 -5.24 -7.78 1.20
CA VAL A 312 -3.81 -8.10 1.30
C VAL A 312 -3.54 -9.59 1.09
N PHE A 313 -4.37 -10.46 1.67
CA PHE A 313 -4.12 -11.90 1.62
C PHE A 313 -4.59 -12.51 0.31
N VAL A 314 -5.64 -11.95 -0.30
CA VAL A 314 -6.27 -12.51 -1.50
C VAL A 314 -5.71 -11.88 -2.79
N ASP A 315 -5.12 -10.70 -2.72
CA ASP A 315 -4.55 -10.02 -3.88
C ASP A 315 -3.19 -10.60 -4.27
N ASN A 316 -3.12 -11.10 -5.51
CA ASN A 316 -1.90 -11.67 -6.08
C ASN A 316 -0.72 -10.67 -6.18
N GLY A 317 -0.96 -9.35 -6.21
CA GLY A 317 0.09 -8.34 -6.24
C GLY A 317 1.04 -8.43 -5.06
N TYR A 318 0.52 -8.66 -3.85
CA TYR A 318 1.35 -8.87 -2.65
C TYR A 318 2.13 -10.18 -2.70
N TRP A 319 1.54 -11.23 -3.27
CA TRP A 319 2.21 -12.52 -3.42
C TRP A 319 3.37 -12.44 -4.40
N VAL A 320 3.19 -11.77 -5.54
CA VAL A 320 4.26 -11.54 -6.52
C VAL A 320 5.41 -10.74 -5.89
N SER A 321 5.11 -9.72 -5.08
CA SER A 321 6.13 -8.98 -4.33
C SER A 321 6.89 -9.85 -3.32
N ALA A 322 6.17 -10.69 -2.57
CA ALA A 322 6.79 -11.65 -1.66
C ALA A 322 7.69 -12.64 -2.41
N ILE A 323 7.25 -13.12 -3.58
CA ILE A 323 8.00 -14.04 -4.43
C ILE A 323 9.27 -13.38 -4.99
N ALA A 324 9.25 -12.08 -5.31
CA ALA A 324 10.42 -11.34 -5.77
C ALA A 324 11.44 -11.00 -4.66
N ALA A 325 11.03 -11.03 -3.39
CA ALA A 325 11.91 -10.71 -2.26
C ALA A 325 13.01 -11.76 -2.04
N ARG A 326 14.23 -11.31 -1.70
CA ARG A 326 15.31 -12.19 -1.26
C ARG A 326 14.96 -12.84 0.09
N PRO A 327 15.11 -14.17 0.29
CA PRO A 327 14.64 -14.83 1.51
C PRO A 327 15.21 -14.24 2.81
N SER A 328 16.51 -13.92 2.80
CA SER A 328 17.22 -13.32 3.93
C SER A 328 16.78 -11.88 4.25
N SER A 329 16.25 -11.14 3.28
CA SER A 329 15.76 -9.77 3.44
C SER A 329 14.26 -9.67 3.71
N THR A 330 13.49 -10.69 3.32
CA THR A 330 12.02 -10.64 3.31
C THR A 330 11.46 -10.26 4.70
N HIS A 331 11.90 -10.93 5.76
CA HIS A 331 11.32 -10.72 7.08
C HIS A 331 11.57 -9.31 7.65
N LYS A 332 12.76 -8.76 7.42
CA LYS A 332 13.09 -7.39 7.84
C LYS A 332 12.39 -6.36 6.96
N GLY A 333 12.28 -6.63 5.66
CA GLY A 333 11.65 -5.74 4.69
C GLY A 333 10.16 -5.57 4.98
N TYR A 334 9.43 -6.65 5.28
CA TYR A 334 8.02 -6.58 5.63
C TYR A 334 7.75 -5.88 6.97
N LEU A 335 8.55 -6.16 8.01
CA LEU A 335 8.42 -5.47 9.29
C LEU A 335 8.69 -3.97 9.14
N LEU A 336 9.78 -3.61 8.47
CA LEU A 336 10.16 -2.22 8.24
C LEU A 336 9.12 -1.50 7.38
N GLY A 337 8.70 -2.13 6.28
CA GLY A 337 7.67 -1.60 5.39
C GLY A 337 6.37 -1.32 6.12
N GLY A 338 5.90 -2.23 6.98
CA GLY A 338 4.68 -2.01 7.77
C GLY A 338 4.79 -0.84 8.76
N LEU A 339 5.93 -0.70 9.44
CA LEU A 339 6.15 0.38 10.41
C LEU A 339 6.32 1.75 9.77
N VAL A 340 6.99 1.82 8.62
CA VAL A 340 7.09 3.06 7.83
C VAL A 340 5.73 3.39 7.24
N TRP A 341 5.04 2.40 6.66
CA TRP A 341 3.75 2.62 6.03
C TRP A 341 2.73 3.20 7.01
N PHE A 342 2.72 2.74 8.28
CA PHE A 342 1.87 3.30 9.34
C PHE A 342 1.94 4.83 9.40
N ALA A 343 3.14 5.40 9.22
CA ALA A 343 3.36 6.84 9.28
C ALA A 343 2.61 7.60 8.18
N VAL A 344 2.38 6.98 7.03
CA VAL A 344 1.74 7.63 5.87
C VAL A 344 0.29 8.06 6.18
N PRO A 345 -0.66 7.13 6.41
CA PRO A 345 -2.02 7.53 6.77
C PRO A 345 -2.07 8.18 8.14
N PHE A 346 -1.27 7.75 9.13
CA PHE A 346 -1.32 8.33 10.47
C PHE A 346 -0.97 9.82 10.47
N SER A 347 0.22 10.17 9.96
CA SER A 347 0.71 11.55 10.03
C SER A 347 -0.02 12.46 9.05
N LEU A 348 -0.33 11.98 7.85
CA LEU A 348 -1.03 12.77 6.85
C LEU A 348 -2.50 13.03 7.24
N ALA A 349 -3.23 12.03 7.73
CA ALA A 349 -4.62 12.24 8.14
C ALA A 349 -4.73 13.04 9.44
N THR A 350 -3.81 12.82 10.38
CA THR A 350 -3.72 13.62 11.61
C THR A 350 -3.43 15.09 11.28
N SER A 351 -2.64 15.38 10.25
CA SER A 351 -2.38 16.76 9.81
C SER A 351 -3.49 17.32 8.91
N LEU A 352 -3.71 16.78 7.72
CA LEU A 352 -4.64 17.35 6.74
C LEU A 352 -6.11 17.11 7.08
N GLY A 353 -6.45 15.96 7.67
CA GLY A 353 -7.82 15.64 8.05
C GLY A 353 -8.29 16.46 9.26
N LEU A 354 -7.51 16.48 10.35
CA LEU A 354 -7.82 17.37 11.48
C LEU A 354 -7.61 18.85 11.13
N GLY A 355 -6.72 19.16 10.19
CA GLY A 355 -6.53 20.49 9.64
C GLY A 355 -7.80 21.03 8.97
N ALA A 356 -8.56 20.18 8.26
CA ALA A 356 -9.86 20.57 7.69
C ALA A 356 -10.86 21.01 8.78
N LEU A 357 -10.90 20.26 9.89
CA LEU A 357 -11.74 20.60 11.05
C LEU A 357 -11.24 21.89 11.72
N ALA A 358 -9.94 22.01 11.95
CA ALA A 358 -9.35 23.19 12.59
C ALA A 358 -9.52 24.47 11.75
N LEU A 359 -9.50 24.37 10.43
CA LEU A 359 -9.75 25.51 9.54
C LEU A 359 -11.24 25.81 9.33
N ASP A 360 -12.12 24.97 9.89
CA ASP A 360 -13.56 25.08 9.74
C ASP A 360 -14.01 25.10 8.27
N LEU A 361 -13.42 24.23 7.44
CA LEU A 361 -13.71 24.21 6.01
C LEU A 361 -15.17 23.80 5.74
N PRO A 362 -15.89 24.50 4.83
CA PRO A 362 -17.28 24.18 4.42
C PRO A 362 -17.37 22.91 3.57
N LEU A 363 -16.78 21.81 4.03
CA LEU A 363 -16.82 20.50 3.39
C LEU A 363 -18.15 19.82 3.68
N THR A 364 -18.78 19.33 2.61
CA THR A 364 -19.98 18.48 2.72
C THR A 364 -19.60 17.01 2.88
N ALA A 365 -20.49 16.20 3.49
CA ALA A 365 -20.33 14.75 3.57
C ALA A 365 -20.17 14.08 2.18
N SER A 366 -20.76 14.68 1.13
CA SER A 366 -20.60 14.22 -0.26
C SER A 366 -19.20 14.48 -0.82
N GLU A 367 -18.56 15.60 -0.48
CA GLU A 367 -17.17 15.90 -0.83
C GLU A 367 -16.22 15.01 -0.02
N ALA A 368 -16.52 14.85 1.27
CA ALA A 368 -15.74 14.05 2.19
C ALA A 368 -15.69 12.58 1.76
N SER A 369 -16.84 11.97 1.44
CA SER A 369 -16.95 10.58 0.94
C SER A 369 -16.31 10.32 -0.43
N ARG A 370 -16.11 11.38 -1.24
CA ARG A 370 -15.31 11.34 -2.48
C ARG A 370 -13.79 11.47 -2.22
N GLY A 371 -13.40 11.64 -0.96
CA GLY A 371 -12.00 11.77 -0.57
C GLY A 371 -11.45 13.19 -0.67
N LEU A 372 -12.29 14.23 -0.73
CA LEU A 372 -11.84 15.59 -1.01
C LEU A 372 -11.39 16.39 0.22
N VAL A 373 -11.39 15.79 1.42
CA VAL A 373 -10.92 16.42 2.67
C VAL A 373 -9.46 16.90 2.57
N PRO A 374 -8.45 16.04 2.31
CA PRO A 374 -7.07 16.49 2.21
C PRO A 374 -6.82 17.50 1.06
N PRO A 375 -7.46 17.36 -0.14
CA PRO A 375 -7.42 18.41 -1.16
C PRO A 375 -7.87 19.78 -0.67
N ALA A 376 -8.98 19.84 0.06
CA ALA A 376 -9.49 21.10 0.60
C ALA A 376 -8.52 21.72 1.61
N THR A 377 -7.96 20.93 2.52
CA THR A 377 -6.97 21.43 3.49
C THR A 377 -5.69 21.92 2.81
N ALA A 378 -5.20 21.18 1.82
CA ALA A 378 -4.00 21.59 1.08
C ALA A 378 -4.21 22.92 0.33
N ILE A 379 -5.39 23.11 -0.28
CA ILE A 379 -5.78 24.37 -0.92
C ILE A 379 -5.91 25.49 0.11
N ALA A 380 -6.56 25.24 1.24
CA ALA A 380 -6.78 26.25 2.26
C ALA A 380 -5.45 26.77 2.87
N LEU A 381 -4.43 25.92 2.97
CA LEU A 381 -3.13 26.28 3.54
C LEU A 381 -2.12 26.84 2.53
N MET A 382 -2.09 26.36 1.28
CA MET A 382 -1.06 26.73 0.28
C MET A 382 -1.62 27.20 -1.07
N GLY A 383 -2.94 27.34 -1.20
CA GLY A 383 -3.60 27.69 -2.45
C GLY A 383 -3.25 26.70 -3.58
N LYS A 384 -2.87 27.24 -4.74
CA LYS A 384 -2.51 26.45 -5.93
C LYS A 384 -1.32 25.51 -5.69
N GLY A 385 -0.34 25.92 -4.88
CA GLY A 385 0.83 25.10 -4.58
C GLY A 385 0.47 23.80 -3.85
N GLY A 386 -0.42 23.89 -2.85
CA GLY A 386 -0.91 22.72 -2.11
C GLY A 386 -1.72 21.79 -3.00
N ALA A 387 -2.56 22.34 -3.88
CA ALA A 387 -3.31 21.55 -4.86
C ALA A 387 -2.38 20.74 -5.78
N VAL A 388 -1.30 21.35 -6.30
CA VAL A 388 -0.32 20.66 -7.17
C VAL A 388 0.44 19.57 -6.40
N LEU A 389 0.90 19.86 -5.18
CA LEU A 389 1.60 18.87 -4.34
C LEU A 389 0.72 17.65 -4.05
N LEU A 390 -0.53 17.88 -3.66
CA LEU A 390 -1.44 16.79 -3.35
C LEU A 390 -1.86 16.01 -4.60
N LEU A 391 -2.11 16.70 -5.71
CA LEU A 391 -2.40 16.05 -7.00
C LEU A 391 -1.24 15.15 -7.42
N THR A 392 0.00 15.62 -7.25
CA THR A 392 1.21 14.85 -7.57
C THR A 392 1.33 13.63 -6.65
N MET A 393 1.20 13.83 -5.33
CA MET A 393 1.25 12.75 -4.34
C MET A 393 0.21 11.66 -4.61
N LEU A 394 -1.03 12.06 -4.93
CA LEU A 394 -2.09 11.13 -5.27
C LEU A 394 -1.81 10.40 -6.59
N PHE A 395 -1.31 11.11 -7.60
CA PHE A 395 -0.94 10.47 -8.86
C PHE A 395 0.15 9.41 -8.62
N MET A 396 1.17 9.69 -7.79
CA MET A 396 2.20 8.71 -7.42
C MET A 396 1.62 7.49 -6.71
N ALA A 397 0.66 7.69 -5.80
CA ALA A 397 -0.03 6.61 -5.09
C ALA A 397 -0.83 5.71 -6.07
N VAL A 398 -1.59 6.32 -6.98
CA VAL A 398 -2.43 5.59 -7.94
C VAL A 398 -1.58 4.86 -8.98
N THR A 399 -0.53 5.49 -9.53
CA THR A 399 0.33 4.86 -10.53
C THR A 399 1.12 3.69 -9.95
N SER A 400 1.61 3.84 -8.72
CA SER A 400 2.35 2.79 -8.04
C SER A 400 1.51 1.54 -7.78
N ALA A 401 0.36 1.70 -7.13
CA ALA A 401 -0.55 0.59 -6.87
C ALA A 401 -1.12 0.02 -8.18
N GLY A 402 -1.45 0.86 -9.17
CA GLY A 402 -1.96 0.42 -10.46
C GLY A 402 -1.00 -0.48 -11.23
N SER A 403 0.32 -0.23 -11.19
CA SER A 403 1.29 -1.12 -11.86
C SER A 403 1.39 -2.48 -11.17
N SER A 404 1.26 -2.51 -9.84
CA SER A 404 1.16 -3.76 -9.08
C SER A 404 -0.05 -4.59 -9.52
N GLU A 405 -1.23 -3.96 -9.65
CA GLU A 405 -2.46 -4.64 -10.08
C GLU A 405 -2.36 -5.18 -11.51
N LEU A 406 -1.78 -4.40 -12.43
CA LEU A 406 -1.55 -4.83 -13.81
C LEU A 406 -0.68 -6.09 -13.86
N ILE A 407 0.40 -6.13 -13.07
CA ILE A 407 1.28 -7.30 -12.99
C ILE A 407 0.55 -8.47 -12.32
N ALA A 408 -0.18 -8.22 -11.23
CA ALA A 408 -0.92 -9.25 -10.52
C ALA A 408 -1.88 -10.01 -11.44
N VAL A 409 -2.72 -9.28 -12.19
CA VAL A 409 -3.67 -9.85 -13.16
C VAL A 409 -2.95 -10.49 -14.33
N SER A 410 -1.88 -9.87 -14.82
CA SER A 410 -1.05 -10.43 -15.89
C SER A 410 -0.46 -11.79 -15.50
N SER A 411 0.09 -11.92 -14.30
CA SER A 411 0.66 -13.17 -13.80
C SER A 411 -0.40 -14.24 -13.60
N LEU A 412 -1.58 -13.92 -13.04
CA LEU A 412 -2.70 -14.87 -12.93
C LEU A 412 -3.13 -15.39 -14.31
N CYS A 413 -3.35 -14.50 -15.29
CA CYS A 413 -3.74 -14.93 -16.64
C CYS A 413 -2.62 -15.73 -17.33
N THR A 414 -1.36 -15.42 -17.08
CA THR A 414 -0.24 -16.04 -17.79
C THR A 414 0.15 -17.39 -17.20
N TYR A 415 0.27 -17.50 -15.87
CA TYR A 415 0.72 -18.71 -15.19
C TYR A 415 -0.46 -19.62 -14.82
N ASP A 416 -1.54 -19.07 -14.26
CA ASP A 416 -2.68 -19.87 -13.78
C ASP A 416 -3.69 -20.24 -14.87
N ILE A 417 -3.80 -19.44 -15.94
CA ILE A 417 -4.70 -19.72 -17.06
C ILE A 417 -3.93 -20.23 -18.27
N TYR A 418 -3.09 -19.40 -18.87
CA TYR A 418 -2.49 -19.69 -20.17
C TYR A 418 -1.52 -20.87 -20.08
N ARG A 419 -0.49 -20.79 -19.23
CA ARG A 419 0.47 -21.88 -19.05
C ARG A 419 -0.22 -23.13 -18.50
N THR A 420 -1.11 -22.97 -17.54
CA THR A 420 -1.67 -24.10 -16.82
C THR A 420 -2.75 -24.88 -17.57
N TYR A 421 -3.57 -24.23 -18.40
CA TYR A 421 -4.71 -24.86 -19.09
C TYR A 421 -4.66 -24.77 -20.62
N VAL A 422 -4.05 -23.73 -21.19
CA VAL A 422 -4.06 -23.49 -22.64
C VAL A 422 -2.83 -24.06 -23.31
N ASN A 423 -1.64 -23.78 -22.77
CA ASN A 423 -0.36 -24.25 -23.31
C ASN A 423 0.65 -24.59 -22.19
N PRO A 424 0.62 -25.81 -21.65
CA PRO A 424 1.56 -26.30 -20.62
C PRO A 424 3.03 -26.28 -21.00
N LYS A 425 3.35 -26.24 -22.30
CA LYS A 425 4.72 -26.22 -22.83
C LYS A 425 5.12 -24.84 -23.33
N ALA A 426 4.44 -23.78 -22.88
CA ALA A 426 4.73 -22.41 -23.28
C ALA A 426 6.18 -22.01 -22.93
N ASN A 427 6.89 -21.46 -23.90
CA ASN A 427 8.24 -20.92 -23.70
C ASN A 427 8.20 -19.48 -23.16
N GLY A 428 9.35 -18.97 -22.68
CA GLY A 428 9.43 -17.63 -22.09
C GLY A 428 8.98 -16.49 -23.02
N LYS A 429 9.23 -16.60 -24.33
CA LYS A 429 8.78 -15.59 -25.32
C LYS A 429 7.25 -15.55 -25.44
N GLN A 430 6.60 -16.71 -25.42
CA GLN A 430 5.14 -16.82 -25.44
C GLN A 430 4.51 -16.26 -24.15
N ILE A 431 5.08 -16.62 -23.00
CA ILE A 431 4.68 -16.11 -21.68
C ILE A 431 4.76 -14.58 -21.66
N LEU A 432 5.86 -13.99 -22.12
CA LEU A 432 6.04 -12.54 -22.16
C LEU A 432 5.03 -11.85 -23.11
N LYS A 433 4.75 -12.46 -24.27
CA LYS A 433 3.77 -11.93 -25.23
C LYS A 433 2.36 -11.89 -24.63
N VAL A 434 1.94 -12.99 -23.98
CA VAL A 434 0.64 -13.07 -23.30
C VAL A 434 0.57 -12.08 -22.14
N SER A 435 1.61 -12.03 -21.31
CA SER A 435 1.68 -11.12 -20.17
C SER A 435 1.49 -9.66 -20.59
N ARG A 436 2.21 -9.20 -21.62
CA ARG A 436 2.07 -7.83 -22.16
C ARG A 436 0.69 -7.56 -22.77
N ALA A 437 0.11 -8.53 -23.47
CA ALA A 437 -1.24 -8.41 -24.01
C ALA A 437 -2.29 -8.27 -22.90
N VAL A 438 -2.17 -9.05 -21.83
CA VAL A 438 -3.06 -8.96 -20.66
C VAL A 438 -2.92 -7.62 -19.96
N VAL A 439 -1.70 -7.11 -19.77
CA VAL A 439 -1.49 -5.77 -19.18
C VAL A 439 -2.22 -4.69 -19.98
N LEU A 440 -2.12 -4.73 -21.31
CA LEU A 440 -2.83 -3.77 -22.18
C LEU A 440 -4.35 -3.90 -22.05
N VAL A 441 -4.88 -5.12 -22.17
CA VAL A 441 -6.33 -5.39 -22.10
C VAL A 441 -6.89 -5.00 -20.74
N PHE A 442 -6.25 -5.44 -19.66
CA PHE A 442 -6.69 -5.13 -18.31
C PHE A 442 -6.60 -3.62 -18.06
N GLY A 443 -5.53 -2.94 -18.48
CA GLY A 443 -5.40 -1.49 -18.40
C GLY A 443 -6.55 -0.72 -19.05
N CYS A 444 -6.99 -1.16 -20.24
CA CYS A 444 -8.20 -0.60 -20.88
C CYS A 444 -9.47 -0.90 -20.06
N LEU A 445 -9.60 -2.11 -19.52
CA LEU A 445 -10.73 -2.50 -18.66
C LEU A 445 -10.76 -1.69 -17.36
N MET A 446 -9.62 -1.29 -16.78
CA MET A 446 -9.59 -0.43 -15.59
C MET A 446 -10.33 0.89 -15.86
N GLY A 447 -10.07 1.52 -17.02
CA GLY A 447 -10.74 2.75 -17.43
C GLY A 447 -12.25 2.57 -17.63
N VAL A 448 -12.66 1.49 -18.31
CA VAL A 448 -14.10 1.15 -18.49
C VAL A 448 -14.78 0.94 -17.14
N LEU A 449 -14.17 0.16 -16.25
CA LEU A 449 -14.68 -0.12 -14.90
C LEU A 449 -14.88 1.17 -14.12
N ALA A 450 -13.90 2.07 -14.12
CA ALA A 450 -14.00 3.35 -13.44
C ALA A 450 -15.12 4.24 -14.00
N VAL A 451 -15.34 4.26 -15.32
CA VAL A 451 -16.49 4.97 -15.92
C VAL A 451 -17.82 4.39 -15.45
N VAL A 452 -17.95 3.06 -15.44
CA VAL A 452 -19.18 2.38 -14.97
C VAL A 452 -19.47 2.70 -13.51
N LEU A 453 -18.47 2.61 -12.64
CA LEU A 453 -18.62 2.88 -11.20
C LEU A 453 -18.95 4.34 -10.92
N ASN A 454 -18.30 5.28 -11.62
CA ASN A 454 -18.62 6.71 -11.50
C ASN A 454 -20.07 7.00 -11.96
N LYS A 455 -20.53 6.39 -13.07
CA LYS A 455 -21.92 6.52 -13.52
C LYS A 455 -22.92 5.87 -12.55
N ALA A 456 -22.53 4.78 -11.89
CA ALA A 456 -23.34 4.13 -10.87
C ALA A 456 -23.41 4.93 -9.55
N GLY A 457 -22.63 6.01 -9.40
CA GLY A 457 -22.60 6.83 -8.18
C GLY A 457 -21.87 6.18 -7.01
N ILE A 458 -21.02 5.17 -7.27
CA ILE A 458 -20.26 4.48 -6.23
C ILE A 458 -19.05 5.35 -5.83
N SER A 459 -18.98 5.72 -4.55
CA SER A 459 -17.87 6.50 -4.01
C SER A 459 -16.69 5.63 -3.58
N LEU A 460 -15.52 6.26 -3.43
CA LEU A 460 -14.34 5.63 -2.85
C LEU A 460 -14.64 5.04 -1.47
N GLY A 461 -15.29 5.83 -0.59
CA GLY A 461 -15.61 5.39 0.76
C GLY A 461 -16.56 4.18 0.79
N TRP A 462 -17.57 4.15 -0.07
CA TRP A 462 -18.50 3.01 -0.16
C TRP A 462 -17.77 1.74 -0.60
N MET A 463 -16.98 1.83 -1.67
CA MET A 463 -16.22 0.67 -2.18
C MET A 463 -15.24 0.18 -1.11
N TYR A 464 -14.59 1.10 -0.40
CA TYR A 464 -13.65 0.80 0.68
C TYR A 464 -14.27 -0.04 1.80
N LEU A 465 -15.48 0.30 2.23
CA LEU A 465 -16.16 -0.45 3.29
C LEU A 465 -16.74 -1.79 2.78
N ALA A 466 -17.14 -1.86 1.51
CA ALA A 466 -17.73 -3.05 0.91
C ALA A 466 -16.73 -4.20 0.72
N MET A 467 -15.43 -3.92 0.60
CA MET A 467 -14.45 -4.91 0.15
C MET A 467 -14.44 -6.19 1.00
N GLY A 468 -14.40 -6.09 2.32
CA GLY A 468 -14.31 -7.30 3.15
C GLY A 468 -15.61 -8.10 3.20
N VAL A 469 -16.77 -7.52 2.85
CA VAL A 469 -17.99 -8.32 2.62
C VAL A 469 -17.77 -9.28 1.46
N LEU A 470 -17.23 -8.77 0.35
CA LEU A 470 -17.11 -9.49 -0.92
C LEU A 470 -15.95 -10.50 -0.92
N ILE A 471 -14.80 -10.14 -0.35
CA ILE A 471 -13.56 -10.95 -0.44
C ILE A 471 -13.04 -11.46 0.91
N GLY A 472 -13.60 -11.01 2.04
CA GLY A 472 -13.10 -11.35 3.39
C GLY A 472 -13.15 -12.84 3.72
N SER A 473 -14.09 -13.59 3.14
CA SER A 473 -14.23 -15.03 3.38
C SER A 473 -13.06 -15.89 2.89
N ALA A 474 -12.27 -15.40 1.92
CA ALA A 474 -11.12 -16.11 1.36
C ALA A 474 -9.83 -15.97 2.21
N VAL A 475 -9.78 -15.00 3.14
CA VAL A 475 -8.59 -14.67 3.94
C VAL A 475 -8.09 -15.86 4.74
N MET A 476 -8.94 -16.40 5.60
CA MET A 476 -8.58 -17.49 6.50
C MET A 476 -8.23 -18.76 5.72
N PRO A 477 -8.97 -19.13 4.65
CA PRO A 477 -8.54 -20.17 3.74
C PRO A 477 -7.15 -19.97 3.13
N ILE A 478 -6.84 -18.79 2.59
CA ILE A 478 -5.50 -18.53 2.06
C ILE A 478 -4.44 -18.58 3.16
N ALA A 479 -4.71 -18.06 4.36
CA ALA A 479 -3.76 -18.17 5.47
C ALA A 479 -3.46 -19.64 5.82
N PHE A 480 -4.48 -20.50 5.84
CA PHE A 480 -4.33 -21.93 6.12
C PHE A 480 -3.61 -22.71 5.01
N LEU A 481 -3.59 -22.20 3.77
CA LEU A 481 -2.87 -22.77 2.62
C LEU A 481 -1.39 -22.98 2.91
N LEU A 482 -0.75 -22.11 3.70
CA LEU A 482 0.65 -22.25 4.08
C LEU A 482 0.83 -22.51 5.56
N LEU A 483 -0.06 -22.02 6.44
CA LEU A 483 0.19 -22.08 7.88
C LEU A 483 -0.28 -23.38 8.55
N TRP A 484 -1.25 -24.11 7.98
CA TRP A 484 -1.88 -25.21 8.69
C TRP A 484 -1.80 -26.56 7.97
N ARG A 485 -1.17 -27.55 8.64
CA ARG A 485 -0.92 -28.88 8.06
C ARG A 485 -2.18 -29.65 7.64
N LYS A 486 -3.24 -29.48 8.45
CA LYS A 486 -4.46 -30.28 8.37
C LYS A 486 -5.52 -29.68 7.43
N ALA A 487 -5.34 -28.43 6.99
CA ALA A 487 -6.33 -27.73 6.19
C ALA A 487 -6.63 -28.45 4.86
N ASN A 488 -7.90 -28.70 4.58
CA ASN A 488 -8.35 -29.51 3.46
C ASN A 488 -9.03 -28.69 2.35
N ALA A 489 -9.06 -29.25 1.14
CA ALA A 489 -9.63 -28.57 -0.03
C ALA A 489 -11.14 -28.29 0.10
N VAL A 490 -11.90 -29.24 0.66
CA VAL A 490 -13.36 -29.12 0.81
C VAL A 490 -13.71 -27.95 1.72
N GLY A 491 -13.04 -27.84 2.87
CA GLY A 491 -13.22 -26.73 3.81
C GLY A 491 -12.76 -25.40 3.21
N ALA A 492 -11.67 -25.38 2.44
CA ALA A 492 -11.20 -24.17 1.79
C ALA A 492 -12.23 -23.61 0.80
N ILE A 493 -12.82 -24.48 -0.04
CA ILE A 493 -13.86 -24.10 -1.02
C ILE A 493 -15.15 -23.70 -0.31
N ALA A 494 -15.65 -24.55 0.59
CA ALA A 494 -16.92 -24.31 1.30
C ALA A 494 -16.85 -23.06 2.18
N GLY A 495 -15.71 -22.83 2.85
CA GLY A 495 -15.51 -21.63 3.67
C GLY A 495 -15.45 -20.37 2.82
N THR A 496 -14.72 -20.39 1.71
CA THR A 496 -14.61 -19.22 0.83
C THR A 496 -15.96 -18.83 0.23
N ILE A 497 -16.69 -19.78 -0.37
CA ILE A 497 -17.98 -19.50 -1.03
C ILE A 497 -19.08 -19.27 0.01
N GLY A 498 -19.20 -20.16 1.00
CA GLY A 498 -20.23 -20.09 2.03
C GLY A 498 -20.11 -18.83 2.88
N GLY A 499 -18.88 -18.44 3.25
CA GLY A 499 -18.65 -17.20 3.98
C GLY A 499 -19.06 -15.95 3.20
N CYS A 500 -18.75 -15.90 1.90
CA CYS A 500 -19.13 -14.78 1.04
C CYS A 500 -20.67 -14.65 0.93
N ILE A 501 -21.37 -15.77 0.68
CA ILE A 501 -22.84 -15.78 0.59
C ILE A 501 -23.48 -15.32 1.91
N LEU A 502 -23.00 -15.85 3.05
CA LEU A 502 -23.49 -15.45 4.37
C LEU A 502 -23.18 -13.98 4.69
N GLY A 503 -22.01 -13.49 4.30
CA GLY A 503 -21.59 -12.09 4.44
C GLY A 503 -22.51 -11.15 3.66
N ILE A 504 -22.74 -11.42 2.36
CA ILE A 504 -23.63 -10.63 1.50
C ILE A 504 -25.07 -10.67 2.01
N THR A 505 -25.55 -11.86 2.40
CA THR A 505 -26.91 -12.02 2.93
C THR A 505 -27.10 -11.20 4.21
N THR A 506 -26.14 -11.25 5.12
CA THR A 506 -26.17 -10.48 6.37
C THR A 506 -26.12 -8.99 6.10
N TRP A 507 -25.21 -8.55 5.21
CA TRP A 507 -25.08 -7.15 4.83
C TRP A 507 -26.41 -6.58 4.35
N LEU A 508 -27.05 -7.23 3.37
CA LEU A 508 -28.32 -6.77 2.81
C LEU A 508 -29.50 -6.91 3.79
N SER A 509 -29.50 -7.95 4.62
CA SER A 509 -30.55 -8.17 5.63
C SER A 509 -30.51 -7.08 6.71
N VAL A 510 -29.32 -6.75 7.24
CA VAL A 510 -29.15 -5.69 8.22
C VAL A 510 -29.52 -4.34 7.62
N THR A 511 -29.13 -4.06 6.36
CA THR A 511 -29.56 -2.84 5.66
C THR A 511 -31.09 -2.74 5.60
N SER A 512 -31.77 -3.82 5.20
CA SER A 512 -33.23 -3.85 5.08
C SER A 512 -33.92 -3.65 6.44
N ILE A 513 -33.41 -4.30 7.49
CA ILE A 513 -34.01 -4.27 8.83
C ILE A 513 -33.81 -2.90 9.50
N GLU A 514 -32.61 -2.32 9.45
CA GLU A 514 -32.34 -1.05 10.14
C GLU A 514 -32.90 0.17 9.40
N TYR A 515 -32.87 0.17 8.06
CA TYR A 515 -33.20 1.36 7.27
C TYR A 515 -34.47 1.23 6.42
N GLY A 516 -35.09 0.05 6.37
CA GLY A 516 -36.35 -0.19 5.63
C GLY A 516 -36.24 -0.09 4.09
N ARG A 517 -35.04 0.16 3.55
CA ARG A 517 -34.76 0.29 2.11
C ARG A 517 -33.33 -0.14 1.81
N VAL A 518 -33.11 -0.70 0.62
CA VAL A 518 -31.78 -1.14 0.15
C VAL A 518 -31.35 -0.26 -1.03
N ASN A 519 -30.38 0.62 -0.81
CA ASN A 519 -29.78 1.49 -1.81
C ASN A 519 -28.32 1.81 -1.47
N LEU A 520 -27.60 2.55 -2.32
CA LEU A 520 -26.17 2.87 -2.11
C LEU A 520 -25.90 3.60 -0.78
N ASP A 521 -26.79 4.51 -0.38
CA ASP A 521 -26.67 5.26 0.88
C ASP A 521 -26.77 4.32 2.10
N THR A 522 -27.83 3.52 2.16
CA THR A 522 -28.13 2.64 3.30
C THR A 522 -27.17 1.45 3.38
N THR A 523 -26.77 0.87 2.24
CA THR A 523 -25.77 -0.21 2.20
C THR A 523 -24.38 0.29 2.61
N GLY A 524 -24.07 1.56 2.35
CA GLY A 524 -22.80 2.21 2.71
C GLY A 524 -22.65 2.60 4.18
N ARG A 525 -23.68 2.40 5.01
CA ARG A 525 -23.62 2.74 6.44
C ARG A 525 -22.79 1.73 7.23
N ASN A 526 -22.19 2.21 8.32
CA ASN A 526 -21.27 1.43 9.14
C ASN A 526 -21.88 0.15 9.72
N ALA A 527 -23.14 0.15 10.16
CA ALA A 527 -23.76 -1.01 10.80
C ALA A 527 -23.93 -2.21 9.83
N PRO A 528 -24.55 -2.05 8.64
CA PRO A 528 -24.59 -3.12 7.64
C PRO A 528 -23.20 -3.58 7.20
N MET A 529 -22.28 -2.64 6.97
CA MET A 529 -20.91 -2.95 6.55
C MET A 529 -20.17 -3.77 7.61
N LEU A 530 -20.27 -3.38 8.89
CA LEU A 530 -19.69 -4.12 10.01
C LEU A 530 -20.19 -5.55 10.06
N ALA A 531 -21.52 -5.74 10.02
CA ALA A 531 -22.13 -7.05 10.10
C ALA A 531 -21.71 -7.94 8.92
N GLY A 532 -21.79 -7.43 7.69
CA GLY A 532 -21.39 -8.17 6.49
C GLY A 532 -19.91 -8.57 6.48
N ASN A 533 -19.03 -7.64 6.85
CA ASN A 533 -17.58 -7.88 6.90
C ASN A 533 -17.25 -8.96 7.93
N LEU A 534 -17.76 -8.82 9.17
CA LEU A 534 -17.49 -9.79 10.24
C LEU A 534 -18.03 -11.17 9.90
N VAL A 535 -19.26 -11.28 9.39
CA VAL A 535 -19.82 -12.58 9.00
C VAL A 535 -18.99 -13.21 7.88
N SER A 536 -18.60 -12.44 6.86
CA SER A 536 -17.82 -12.95 5.72
C SER A 536 -16.52 -13.63 6.17
N ILE A 537 -15.68 -12.92 6.93
CA ILE A 537 -14.38 -13.45 7.37
C ILE A 537 -14.50 -14.55 8.43
N LEU A 538 -15.38 -14.38 9.43
CA LEU A 538 -15.48 -15.31 10.56
C LEU A 538 -16.11 -16.63 10.13
N THR A 539 -17.19 -16.59 9.35
CA THR A 539 -17.84 -17.83 8.89
C THR A 539 -16.98 -18.55 7.86
N GLY A 540 -16.27 -17.83 6.98
CA GLY A 540 -15.35 -18.45 6.03
C GLY A 540 -14.20 -19.19 6.73
N GLY A 541 -13.62 -18.59 7.77
CA GLY A 541 -12.61 -19.23 8.62
C GLY A 541 -13.17 -20.41 9.42
N LEU A 542 -14.35 -20.24 10.04
CA LEU A 542 -14.99 -21.28 10.85
C LEU A 542 -15.33 -22.52 10.03
N ILE A 543 -16.00 -22.36 8.87
CA ILE A 543 -16.37 -23.47 7.98
C ILE A 543 -15.11 -24.23 7.56
N HIS A 544 -14.06 -23.53 7.13
CA HIS A 544 -12.82 -24.18 6.72
C HIS A 544 -12.14 -24.91 7.89
N ALA A 545 -12.10 -24.30 9.08
CA ALA A 545 -11.54 -24.92 10.27
C ALA A 545 -12.29 -26.20 10.65
N VAL A 546 -13.61 -26.13 10.76
CA VAL A 546 -14.48 -27.26 11.12
C VAL A 546 -14.32 -28.41 10.12
N CYS A 547 -14.42 -28.13 8.82
CA CYS A 547 -14.23 -29.16 7.79
C CYS A 547 -12.84 -29.81 7.85
N SER A 548 -11.80 -29.04 8.17
CA SER A 548 -10.42 -29.53 8.27
C SER A 548 -10.16 -30.34 9.54
N PHE A 549 -10.89 -30.10 10.63
CA PHE A 549 -10.86 -30.96 11.81
C PHE A 549 -11.55 -32.31 11.56
N PHE A 550 -12.68 -32.31 10.84
CA PHE A 550 -13.39 -33.55 10.49
C PHE A 550 -12.68 -34.39 9.43
N ARG A 551 -12.01 -33.76 8.46
CA ARG A 551 -11.31 -34.45 7.38
C ARG A 551 -9.89 -33.89 7.17
N PRO A 552 -8.95 -34.11 8.12
CA PRO A 552 -7.62 -33.53 8.04
C PRO A 552 -6.81 -34.09 6.86
N GLN A 553 -6.20 -33.21 6.05
CA GLN A 553 -5.40 -33.62 4.89
C GLN A 553 -3.96 -34.06 5.25
N ASN A 554 -3.41 -33.58 6.38
CA ASN A 554 -2.03 -33.85 6.84
C ASN A 554 -0.96 -33.74 5.74
N TYR A 555 -1.04 -32.70 4.92
CA TYR A 555 -0.22 -32.50 3.71
C TYR A 555 1.31 -32.55 4.02
N ASP A 556 2.18 -32.72 3.04
CA ASP A 556 3.64 -32.85 3.25
C ASP A 556 4.46 -31.75 2.54
N TRP A 557 3.80 -30.88 1.78
CA TRP A 557 4.39 -29.74 1.08
C TRP A 557 5.30 -30.12 -0.10
N GLU A 558 5.32 -31.38 -0.52
CA GLU A 558 6.18 -31.83 -1.61
C GLU A 558 5.66 -31.35 -2.98
N SER A 559 4.36 -31.47 -3.28
CA SER A 559 3.83 -31.06 -4.59
C SER A 559 3.97 -29.56 -4.86
N THR A 560 3.96 -28.71 -3.82
CA THR A 560 4.23 -27.27 -3.93
C THR A 560 5.69 -26.93 -4.25
N LYS A 561 6.63 -27.83 -3.93
CA LYS A 561 8.05 -27.67 -4.32
C LYS A 561 8.30 -28.13 -5.76
N CYS A 562 7.40 -28.95 -6.32
CA CYS A 562 7.48 -29.42 -7.71
C CYS A 562 7.00 -28.39 -8.74
N ILE A 563 6.55 -27.20 -8.32
CA ILE A 563 6.19 -26.12 -9.25
C ILE A 563 7.42 -25.75 -10.08
N THR A 564 7.30 -25.77 -11.41
CA THR A 564 8.43 -25.60 -12.32
C THR A 564 8.55 -24.16 -12.79
N MET A 565 9.78 -23.65 -12.85
CA MET A 565 10.10 -22.39 -13.53
C MET A 565 10.02 -22.57 -15.05
N VAL A 566 9.66 -21.51 -15.78
CA VAL A 566 9.57 -21.53 -17.25
C VAL A 566 10.97 -21.59 -17.86
N GLU A 567 11.91 -20.85 -17.28
CA GLU A 567 13.31 -20.84 -17.67
C GLU A 567 14.14 -21.15 -16.42
N MET A 568 14.99 -22.20 -16.46
CA MET A 568 15.90 -22.51 -15.37
C MET A 568 17.10 -21.56 -15.41
N ASP A 569 16.88 -20.31 -15.02
CA ASP A 569 18.01 -19.42 -14.73
C ASP A 569 18.70 -19.92 -13.45
N LYS A 570 20.03 -20.05 -13.50
CA LYS A 570 20.83 -20.26 -12.27
C LYS A 570 20.55 -19.06 -11.38
N THR A 571 19.90 -19.27 -10.24
CA THR A 571 19.73 -18.22 -9.25
C THR A 571 21.09 -17.70 -8.82
N ASP A 572 21.33 -16.39 -8.95
CA ASP A 572 22.53 -15.71 -8.46
C ASP A 572 22.64 -15.71 -6.92
N LEU A 573 21.64 -16.27 -6.24
CA LEU A 573 21.58 -16.37 -4.78
C LEU A 573 22.40 -17.59 -4.29
N PRO A 574 23.26 -17.42 -3.26
CA PRO A 574 23.94 -18.52 -2.61
C PRO A 574 22.95 -19.58 -2.10
N ALA A 575 23.30 -20.87 -2.23
CA ALA A 575 22.50 -21.98 -1.71
C ALA A 575 22.22 -21.85 -0.19
N GLU A 576 23.06 -21.14 0.53
CA GLU A 576 22.87 -20.82 1.96
C GLU A 576 21.60 -20.03 2.27
N GLU A 577 21.04 -19.32 1.30
CA GLU A 577 19.81 -18.54 1.50
C GLU A 577 18.56 -19.40 1.63
N PHE A 578 18.59 -20.58 1.02
CA PHE A 578 17.50 -21.54 1.04
C PHE A 578 17.67 -22.59 2.15
N LYS A 579 18.72 -22.49 2.98
CA LYS A 579 18.91 -23.37 4.15
C LYS A 579 17.72 -23.25 5.10
N GLU A 580 17.06 -24.37 5.34
CA GLU A 580 15.83 -24.47 6.14
C GLU A 580 15.98 -23.87 7.55
N GLU A 581 17.13 -24.06 8.18
CA GLU A 581 17.45 -23.48 9.50
C GLU A 581 17.42 -21.94 9.50
N ARG A 582 17.93 -21.32 8.43
CA ARG A 582 17.96 -19.86 8.30
C ARG A 582 16.55 -19.31 8.10
N LEU A 583 15.76 -19.95 7.25
CA LEU A 583 14.37 -19.57 7.02
C LEU A 583 13.49 -19.78 8.26
N ARG A 584 13.73 -20.86 9.03
CA ARG A 584 13.04 -21.10 10.30
C ARG A 584 13.39 -20.06 11.36
N ARG A 585 14.65 -19.63 11.46
CA ARG A 585 15.05 -18.50 12.32
C ARG A 585 14.38 -17.20 11.90
N ALA A 586 14.36 -16.89 10.61
CA ALA A 586 13.68 -15.71 10.07
C ALA A 586 12.17 -15.74 10.38
N LYS A 587 11.53 -16.90 10.25
CA LYS A 587 10.12 -17.09 10.62
C LYS A 587 9.87 -16.77 12.10
N ILE A 588 10.62 -17.39 13.01
CA ILE A 588 10.44 -17.18 14.46
C ILE A 588 10.60 -15.69 14.79
N TRP A 589 11.59 -15.04 14.16
CA TRP A 589 11.82 -13.62 14.34
C TRP A 589 10.63 -12.76 13.89
N ILE A 590 10.10 -12.97 12.67
CA ILE A 590 8.98 -12.16 12.18
C ILE A 590 7.68 -12.45 12.92
N VAL A 591 7.45 -13.70 13.35
CA VAL A 591 6.28 -14.02 14.19
C VAL A 591 6.38 -13.27 15.52
N LYS A 592 7.56 -13.31 16.18
CA LYS A 592 7.77 -12.62 17.47
C LYS A 592 7.56 -11.11 17.33
N TRP A 593 8.24 -10.47 16.39
CA TRP A 593 8.18 -9.01 16.25
C TRP A 593 6.90 -8.53 15.59
N GLY A 594 6.40 -9.23 14.57
CA GLY A 594 5.13 -8.91 13.91
C GLY A 594 3.94 -8.96 14.87
N LEU A 595 3.84 -10.02 15.70
CA LEU A 595 2.80 -10.09 16.74
C LEU A 595 3.05 -9.09 17.86
N GLY A 596 4.29 -8.89 18.28
CA GLY A 596 4.65 -7.89 19.30
C GLY A 596 4.23 -6.47 18.90
N PHE A 597 4.59 -6.03 17.70
CA PHE A 597 4.19 -4.72 17.17
C PHE A 597 2.68 -4.62 16.95
N THR A 598 2.03 -5.70 16.48
CA THR A 598 0.57 -5.74 16.37
C THR A 598 -0.09 -5.52 17.73
N ALA A 599 0.36 -6.21 18.78
CA ALA A 599 -0.16 -6.03 20.13
C ALA A 599 0.10 -4.60 20.65
N VAL A 600 1.27 -4.03 20.37
CA VAL A 600 1.59 -2.65 20.78
C VAL A 600 0.69 -1.63 20.09
N ILE A 601 0.56 -1.70 18.76
CA ILE A 601 -0.15 -0.70 17.97
C ILE A 601 -1.67 -0.83 18.10
N VAL A 602 -2.21 -2.05 18.17
CA VAL A 602 -3.67 -2.28 18.09
C VAL A 602 -4.32 -2.41 19.45
N VAL A 603 -3.58 -2.91 20.44
CA VAL A 603 -4.13 -3.20 21.78
C VAL A 603 -3.57 -2.23 22.80
N LEU A 604 -2.25 -2.19 22.97
CA LEU A 604 -1.62 -1.41 24.04
C LEU A 604 -1.84 0.09 23.86
N TRP A 605 -1.58 0.66 22.68
CA TRP A 605 -1.71 2.10 22.46
C TRP A 605 -3.16 2.59 22.65
N PRO A 606 -4.20 1.97 22.06
CA PRO A 606 -5.58 2.36 22.36
C PRO A 606 -5.90 2.30 23.85
N ILE A 607 -5.53 1.21 24.54
CA ILE A 607 -5.76 1.06 25.98
C ILE A 607 -5.08 2.17 26.79
N LEU A 608 -3.83 2.50 26.47
CA LEU A 608 -3.08 3.57 27.13
C LEU A 608 -3.67 4.97 26.86
N SER A 609 -4.44 5.12 25.77
CA SER A 609 -5.12 6.39 25.44
C SER A 609 -6.48 6.55 26.12
N LEU A 610 -7.12 5.47 26.60
CA LEU A 610 -8.46 5.53 27.22
C LEU A 610 -8.53 6.41 28.48
N PRO A 611 -7.54 6.41 29.40
CA PRO A 611 -7.57 7.26 30.59
C PRO A 611 -7.61 8.76 30.26
N ALA A 612 -7.11 9.16 29.10
CA ALA A 612 -7.11 10.55 28.67
C ALA A 612 -8.53 11.08 28.40
N LYS A 613 -9.52 10.21 28.13
CA LYS A 613 -10.89 10.58 27.75
C LYS A 613 -10.89 11.61 26.62
N VAL A 614 -11.04 12.91 26.92
CA VAL A 614 -10.81 14.00 25.97
C VAL A 614 -9.39 14.52 26.18
N PHE A 615 -8.59 14.51 25.12
CA PHE A 615 -7.19 14.90 25.17
C PHE A 615 -7.05 16.32 25.69
N SER A 616 -6.07 16.54 26.58
CA SER A 616 -5.62 17.88 26.94
C SER A 616 -4.75 18.47 25.83
N SER A 617 -4.52 19.78 25.86
CA SER A 617 -3.61 20.45 24.93
C SER A 617 -2.21 19.80 24.93
N GLY A 618 -1.69 19.43 26.11
CA GLY A 618 -0.41 18.72 26.23
C GLY A 618 -0.43 17.32 25.60
N TYR A 619 -1.51 16.56 25.81
CA TYR A 619 -1.65 15.22 25.20
C TYR A 619 -1.77 15.30 23.67
N PHE A 620 -2.55 16.26 23.15
CA PHE A 620 -2.64 16.48 21.71
C PHE A 620 -1.31 16.97 21.11
N THR A 621 -0.56 17.81 21.83
CA THR A 621 0.78 18.22 21.41
C THR A 621 1.71 17.01 21.31
N PHE A 622 1.66 16.11 22.29
CA PHE A 622 2.40 14.84 22.23
C PHE A 622 1.99 13.98 21.03
N TRP A 623 0.68 13.88 20.74
CA TRP A 623 0.17 13.19 19.55
C TRP A 623 0.71 13.78 18.24
N ALA A 624 0.69 15.11 18.12
CA ALA A 624 1.23 15.81 16.95
C ALA A 624 2.74 15.62 16.81
N VAL A 625 3.50 15.63 17.92
CA VAL A 625 4.94 15.35 17.92
C VAL A 625 5.22 13.93 17.46
N ILE A 626 4.44 12.93 17.88
CA ILE A 626 4.58 11.57 17.37
C ILE A 626 4.33 11.54 15.86
N SER A 627 3.28 12.20 15.38
CA SER A 627 2.98 12.31 13.94
C SER A 627 4.15 12.91 13.15
N ILE A 628 4.76 14.00 13.65
CA ILE A 628 5.93 14.65 13.02
C ILE A 628 7.14 13.70 13.04
N ALA A 629 7.51 13.20 14.22
CA ALA A 629 8.70 12.38 14.39
C ALA A 629 8.63 11.09 13.57
N TRP A 630 7.50 10.38 13.62
CA TRP A 630 7.32 9.13 12.88
C TRP A 630 7.30 9.38 11.38
N GLY A 631 6.61 10.41 10.91
CA GLY A 631 6.60 10.81 9.50
C GLY A 631 8.00 11.12 8.98
N SER A 632 8.78 11.90 9.73
CA SER A 632 10.16 12.27 9.37
C SER A 632 11.12 11.08 9.37
N ILE A 633 11.09 10.25 10.41
CA ILE A 633 11.94 9.06 10.52
C ILE A 633 11.61 8.06 9.41
N ALA A 634 10.31 7.80 9.18
CA ALA A 634 9.84 6.93 8.11
C ALA A 634 10.34 7.41 6.73
N SER A 635 10.24 8.72 6.48
CA SER A 635 10.69 9.35 5.24
C SER A 635 12.21 9.20 5.07
N LEU A 636 12.99 9.46 6.13
CA LEU A 636 14.44 9.31 6.09
C LEU A 636 14.85 7.86 5.77
N VAL A 637 14.20 6.89 6.41
CA VAL A 637 14.49 5.47 6.22
C VAL A 637 14.18 5.04 4.78
N ILE A 638 13.01 5.38 4.24
CA ILE A 638 12.62 4.97 2.89
C ILE A 638 13.42 5.66 1.80
N ILE A 639 13.83 6.92 2.00
CA ILE A 639 14.61 7.66 1.01
C ILE A 639 16.07 7.20 1.03
N ILE A 640 16.67 6.99 2.21
CA ILE A 640 18.11 6.77 2.31
C ILE A 640 18.48 5.28 2.23
N LEU A 641 17.74 4.39 2.90
CA LEU A 641 18.14 2.99 3.04
C LEU A 641 18.30 2.25 1.70
N PRO A 642 17.37 2.36 0.72
CA PRO A 642 17.52 1.69 -0.57
C PRO A 642 18.72 2.20 -1.37
N LEU A 643 19.06 3.49 -1.24
CA LEU A 643 20.25 4.06 -1.87
C LEU A 643 21.52 3.48 -1.27
N ILE A 644 21.59 3.36 0.06
CA ILE A 644 22.73 2.75 0.76
C ILE A 644 22.93 1.30 0.30
N GLU A 645 21.86 0.51 0.28
CA GLU A 645 21.94 -0.90 -0.11
C GLU A 645 22.32 -1.10 -1.58
N SER A 646 22.07 -0.10 -2.43
CA SER A 646 22.33 -0.15 -3.88
C SER A 646 23.63 0.55 -4.28
N ARG A 647 24.43 1.07 -3.34
CA ARG A 647 25.65 1.85 -3.61
C ARG A 647 26.65 1.15 -4.53
N GLU A 648 26.88 -0.15 -4.33
CA GLU A 648 27.79 -0.94 -5.17
C GLU A 648 27.28 -1.03 -6.62
N THR A 649 25.99 -1.32 -6.80
CA THR A 649 25.36 -1.39 -8.12
C THR A 649 25.36 -0.04 -8.81
N ILE A 650 25.02 1.03 -8.09
CA ILE A 650 25.06 2.41 -8.59
C ILE A 650 26.50 2.78 -8.97
N GLY A 651 27.49 2.42 -8.13
CA GLY A 651 28.90 2.63 -8.40
C GLY A 651 29.37 1.93 -9.67
N MET A 652 29.00 0.66 -9.88
CA MET A 652 29.31 -0.08 -11.11
C MET A 652 28.69 0.58 -12.35
N VAL A 653 27.45 1.04 -12.27
CA VAL A 653 26.80 1.75 -13.40
C VAL A 653 27.49 3.08 -13.67
N LEU A 654 27.80 3.87 -12.64
CA LEU A 654 28.49 5.16 -12.80
C LEU A 654 29.91 4.98 -13.36
N LEU A 655 30.67 4.01 -12.83
CA LEU A 655 31.98 3.64 -13.36
C LEU A 655 31.88 3.17 -14.81
N GLY A 656 30.88 2.33 -15.14
CA GLY A 656 30.62 1.86 -16.50
C GLY A 656 30.26 2.98 -17.46
N MET A 657 29.48 3.98 -17.02
CA MET A 657 29.16 5.17 -17.81
C MET A 657 30.38 6.09 -18.02
N LEU A 658 31.36 6.06 -17.10
CA LEU A 658 32.57 6.88 -17.14
C LEU A 658 33.77 6.16 -17.78
N THR A 659 33.70 4.84 -17.98
CA THR A 659 34.76 4.04 -18.65
C THR A 659 34.42 3.82 -20.13
N ASN A 660 35.45 3.84 -20.98
CA ASN A 660 35.32 3.70 -22.42
C ASN A 660 34.72 2.32 -22.76
N ASP A 661 33.70 2.27 -23.62
CA ASP A 661 32.93 1.06 -23.98
C ASP A 661 33.82 -0.13 -24.39
N SER A 662 34.98 0.17 -25.01
CA SER A 662 35.99 -0.82 -25.41
C SER A 662 36.67 -1.56 -24.25
N VAL A 663 36.77 -0.94 -23.08
CA VAL A 663 37.35 -1.55 -21.87
C VAL A 663 36.34 -2.49 -21.23
N VAL A 664 35.06 -2.11 -21.21
CA VAL A 664 33.97 -2.94 -20.68
C VAL A 664 33.79 -4.22 -21.52
N GLU A 665 33.80 -4.10 -22.85
CA GLU A 665 33.75 -5.28 -23.74
C GLU A 665 34.93 -6.22 -23.54
N ARG A 666 36.16 -5.68 -23.40
CA ARG A 666 37.34 -6.51 -23.11
C ARG A 666 37.25 -7.18 -21.74
N LEU A 667 36.70 -6.51 -20.73
CA LEU A 667 36.50 -7.08 -19.40
C LEU A 667 35.46 -8.20 -19.40
N GLU A 668 34.38 -8.05 -20.15
CA GLU A 668 33.38 -9.12 -20.34
C GLU A 668 33.95 -10.32 -21.08
N GLU A 669 34.75 -10.09 -22.12
CA GLU A 669 35.44 -11.15 -22.87
C GLU A 669 36.46 -11.89 -21.98
N ILE A 670 37.22 -11.17 -21.15
CA ILE A 670 38.14 -11.76 -20.18
C ILE A 670 37.36 -12.57 -19.14
N ASN A 671 36.28 -12.02 -18.58
CA ASN A 671 35.46 -12.72 -17.59
C ASN A 671 34.73 -13.95 -18.15
N SER A 672 34.33 -13.94 -19.43
CA SER A 672 33.73 -15.10 -20.08
C SER A 672 34.75 -16.20 -20.29
N ARG A 673 35.96 -15.85 -20.76
CA ARG A 673 37.08 -16.78 -20.94
C ARG A 673 37.54 -17.36 -19.61
N LEU A 674 37.63 -16.53 -18.57
CA LEU A 674 38.00 -16.97 -17.22
C LEU A 674 36.97 -17.95 -16.65
N ARG A 675 35.66 -17.67 -16.81
CA ARG A 675 34.60 -18.59 -16.39
C ARG A 675 34.60 -19.90 -17.18
N ALA A 676 34.85 -19.83 -18.49
CA ALA A 676 34.98 -21.03 -19.32
C ALA A 676 36.19 -21.88 -18.90
N LEU A 677 37.32 -21.23 -18.58
CA LEU A 677 38.52 -21.88 -18.05
C LEU A 677 38.27 -22.52 -16.67
N MET A 678 37.61 -21.80 -15.76
CA MET A 678 37.24 -22.33 -14.43
C MET A 678 36.29 -23.53 -14.53
N GLN A 679 35.37 -23.54 -15.50
CA GLN A 679 34.48 -24.68 -15.75
C GLN A 679 35.18 -25.86 -16.43
N ALA A 680 36.21 -25.60 -17.23
CA ALA A 680 36.98 -26.64 -17.93
C ALA A 680 38.06 -27.30 -17.05
N LEU A 681 38.51 -26.63 -15.97
CA LEU A 681 39.54 -27.14 -15.05
C LEU A 681 39.08 -27.08 -13.58
N PRO A 682 38.54 -28.18 -13.03
CA PRO A 682 38.21 -28.31 -11.61
C PRO A 682 39.42 -28.04 -10.69
N GLU A 683 40.63 -28.32 -11.18
CA GLU A 683 41.88 -28.04 -10.46
C GLU A 683 42.24 -26.54 -10.42
N ALA A 684 41.86 -25.77 -11.43
CA ALA A 684 42.09 -24.32 -11.46
C ALA A 684 41.17 -23.58 -10.48
N GLU A 685 39.92 -24.02 -10.33
CA GLU A 685 39.01 -23.51 -9.29
C GLU A 685 39.58 -23.80 -7.88
N ARG A 686 40.14 -25.00 -7.68
CA ARG A 686 40.78 -25.39 -6.42
C ARG A 686 42.04 -24.57 -6.12
N LEU A 687 42.90 -24.36 -7.12
CA LEU A 687 44.10 -23.52 -7.00
C LEU A 687 43.75 -22.05 -6.76
N TYR A 688 42.75 -21.51 -7.45
CA TYR A 688 42.28 -20.14 -7.24
C TYR A 688 41.71 -19.93 -5.82
N LEU A 689 40.93 -20.90 -5.31
CA LEU A 689 40.43 -20.84 -3.93
C LEU A 689 41.55 -20.95 -2.90
N LEU A 690 42.61 -21.73 -3.18
CA LEU A 690 43.80 -21.82 -2.35
C LEU A 690 44.59 -20.51 -2.36
N GLU A 691 44.83 -19.91 -3.53
CA GLU A 691 45.52 -18.62 -3.69
C GLU A 691 44.76 -17.49 -2.98
N LYS A 692 43.43 -17.45 -3.16
CA LYS A 692 42.56 -16.47 -2.49
C LYS A 692 42.53 -16.65 -0.98
N GLY A 693 42.64 -17.90 -0.50
CA GLY A 693 42.82 -18.20 0.91
C GLY A 693 44.19 -17.78 1.45
N ARG A 694 45.23 -17.85 0.62
CA ARG A 694 46.60 -17.42 0.93
C ARG A 694 46.68 -15.90 1.07
N ILE A 695 46.12 -15.17 0.11
CA ILE A 695 46.06 -13.69 0.11
C ILE A 695 45.30 -13.19 1.34
N LYS A 696 44.14 -13.79 1.68
CA LYS A 696 43.40 -13.43 2.90
C LYS A 696 44.17 -13.68 4.20
N LYS A 697 45.08 -14.67 4.22
CA LYS A 697 45.94 -14.94 5.38
C LYS A 697 47.09 -13.96 5.45
N GLU A 698 47.67 -13.58 4.32
CA GLU A 698 48.71 -12.53 4.24
C GLU A 698 48.14 -11.16 4.65
N GLU A 699 46.96 -10.78 4.17
CA GLU A 699 46.24 -9.56 4.58
C GLU A 699 45.90 -9.56 6.08
N ALA A 700 45.54 -10.72 6.64
CA ALA A 700 45.27 -10.84 8.08
C ALA A 700 46.55 -10.80 8.93
N MET A 701 47.68 -11.29 8.40
CA MET A 701 48.98 -11.23 9.06
C MET A 701 49.55 -9.80 9.08
N ASP A 702 49.43 -9.07 7.97
CA ASP A 702 49.85 -7.67 7.88
C ASP A 702 49.02 -6.78 8.81
N ALA A 703 47.71 -7.04 8.94
CA ALA A 703 46.85 -6.33 9.89
C ALA A 703 47.21 -6.57 11.37
N THR A 704 47.77 -7.75 11.72
CA THR A 704 48.25 -8.03 13.08
C THR A 704 49.67 -7.52 13.38
N ASN A 705 50.48 -7.23 12.36
CA ASN A 705 51.83 -6.70 12.54
C ASN A 705 51.83 -5.18 12.78
N ASP A 706 50.85 -4.45 12.25
CA ASP A 706 50.71 -3.00 12.49
C ASP A 706 50.27 -2.65 13.93
N ASP A 707 49.60 -3.56 14.66
CA ASP A 707 49.17 -3.34 16.05
C ASP A 707 50.27 -3.61 17.10
N ASN A 708 51.40 -4.22 16.73
CA ASN A 708 52.49 -4.58 17.66
C ASN A 708 53.78 -3.76 17.50
N ALA A 709 53.81 -2.79 16.59
CA ALA A 709 54.98 -1.95 16.34
C ALA A 709 54.80 -0.52 16.89
N ASN A 710 54.49 -0.37 18.19
CA ASN A 710 54.81 0.88 18.88
C ASN A 710 55.07 0.71 20.40
N PRO A 711 56.30 0.39 20.80
CA PRO A 711 56.83 0.81 22.08
C PRO A 711 58.01 1.77 21.87
N ASN A 712 57.83 2.99 22.37
CA ASN A 712 58.87 3.98 22.73
C ASN A 712 59.48 4.86 21.62
N HIS A 713 59.00 6.11 21.57
CA HIS A 713 59.86 7.28 21.45
C HIS A 713 59.38 8.38 22.42
N VAL A 714 60.21 8.63 23.43
CA VAL A 714 60.41 9.82 24.30
C VAL A 714 59.18 10.60 24.77
#